data_AF-R6DMY4-F1
#
_entry.id   AF-R6DMY4-F1
#
_cell.length_a   1.000
_cell.length_b   1.000
_cell.length_c   1.000
_cell.angle_alpha   90.00
_cell.angle_beta   90.00
_cell.angle_gamma   90.00
#
_symmetry.space_group_name_H-M   'P 1'
#
loop_
_entity.id
_entity.type
_entity.pdbx_description
1 polymer ?
#
loop_
_entity_poly.entity_id
_entity_poly.type
_entity_poly.pdbx_seq_one_letter_code
_entity_poly.pdbx_strand_id
1 'polypeptide(L)'
;MNKTKKVSRKIIALVLSIVMILSIVPMSASAAEAIKKGLTTDKEVNFAVMSDMHYYPASLAGNYNEAFMKSVKTALAREPYQSVGILESALAGIAEHAKENGMKYLVLSGDLTSNGEYEAHRQLAARLEKFEKDTGIQVIAINGNHDINKANGTTYENGKAEPTKRTTPEDFLEIYKNLGYDLAYHRYTPSKGKANMLSYSVRADGYRFIVMDTGKYSSDVTEKGKDLAETAGCLTTEATNWVLNEIADAKANGETVIGVSHHNFVPHFTGEYTIIRGFVIDGWEELTDKLVDAGMHFSFTGHIHDSDIARTVTDDGETLTEICTDSLTAFPNYFREVSATTDVNGKTTMKVESKDVDCVLPVTVNGETYATPYRIKSLGDSFFGEGGLSATALNMLSGLLEEYSEKIAKDGMLNTLKGMGLDIEGMISGFFGDGLKIGDTELFTTKNLMGFIEDLLNQIYENYLTDPNATAEYLVNSINKLLNVQVSELPNTRFIDEYGFGDRTKPGTFEDLLECIIVYKYEGKLHMKDDPFMMDAIDQLNNGDTVFDIFDALIDIVANDLLQDKILKDLDLNLGAFFPEGTTLECVGKILTVTMMVLFLGDTSYLNVSNKILEAANKLGVVDFKSLWGIAEYYMGEYLTDTQLEGIGQTLANIACEFAYDDNYIEDVNTTIVYDGKVTPAATRENYRLPTIVSTTLGADQSSRNVSWYTKTSVKGTDIEIIPYSENPVFIGKSMVPYGVKVNVKTERTERQFPGVDLGVIGIMNYKFPMNRHIVEVSGLEAGKEYYYRVGDASRNWWSDIGTFKMADGSDETSFIHICDPQSQSEQQYETFSKVIETAYEMYDSDFIINTGDNVDHGDNFRQWQWLFNTASETLMDTTMMSASGNHEGMGSYAIEKNYYYSNVPEQDTESGIYFSFDYNNVHVAVLNTNNLNDDKSLSDAQVDWLIDDMQSSDADWKFVAMHKAIYSNGSHYKDKDVCKIRDELCKLMPQLGIDMVFQGHDHVYLRTDAMIDNKVESVTTSTAEFNGKEYTVKENPVGTVYEISGCSGVKIYNQKDESLTDKYFPRAEVIKNVTSSMFSGVSIVGDTLYFDAYTVDTKNGETENIDSFAIRKDLSIKKGTGVNPSIDWMKIFSQVIAVVLPIIKSIISWVFDFVSSKMW
;
A
#
# COMPACT_ATOMS: atom_id res chain seq x y z
N MET A 1 7.67 -23.84 -73.05
CA MET A 1 6.69 -24.86 -72.59
C MET A 1 7.41 -26.14 -72.14
N ASN A 2 7.16 -26.56 -70.90
CA ASN A 2 7.11 -27.94 -70.39
C ASN A 2 8.32 -28.88 -70.20
N LYS A 3 9.60 -28.43 -70.07
CA LYS A 3 10.67 -29.35 -69.59
C LYS A 3 11.67 -28.86 -68.53
N THR A 4 11.65 -27.61 -68.09
CA THR A 4 12.62 -27.09 -67.09
C THR A 4 12.13 -27.10 -65.62
N LYS A 5 10.88 -27.52 -65.34
CA LYS A 5 10.32 -27.60 -63.97
C LYS A 5 10.49 -28.96 -63.25
N LYS A 6 11.15 -29.97 -63.85
CA LYS A 6 11.27 -31.33 -63.26
C LYS A 6 12.66 -31.71 -62.70
N VAL A 7 13.71 -30.91 -62.91
CA VAL A 7 15.07 -31.21 -62.40
C VAL A 7 15.41 -30.46 -61.10
N SER A 8 14.85 -29.26 -60.86
CA SER A 8 15.12 -28.48 -59.64
C SER A 8 14.52 -29.07 -58.35
N ARG A 9 13.37 -29.77 -58.42
CA ARG A 9 12.73 -30.40 -57.25
C ARG A 9 13.51 -31.60 -56.68
N LYS A 10 14.32 -32.30 -57.48
CA LYS A 10 15.13 -33.46 -57.01
C LYS A 10 16.43 -33.04 -56.34
N ILE A 11 17.00 -31.89 -56.72
CA ILE A 11 18.20 -31.33 -56.09
C ILE A 11 17.83 -30.67 -54.75
N ILE A 12 16.71 -29.95 -54.69
CA ILE A 12 16.20 -29.37 -53.44
C ILE A 12 15.79 -30.45 -52.42
N ALA A 13 15.17 -31.56 -52.86
CA ALA A 13 14.87 -32.69 -51.98
C ALA A 13 16.14 -33.38 -51.45
N LEU A 14 17.20 -33.54 -52.27
CA LEU A 14 18.47 -34.15 -51.84
C LEU A 14 19.24 -33.25 -50.86
N VAL A 15 19.22 -31.92 -51.06
CA VAL A 15 19.83 -30.95 -50.13
C VAL A 15 19.04 -30.87 -48.82
N LEU A 16 17.71 -30.89 -48.85
CA LEU A 16 16.87 -30.95 -47.64
C LEU A 16 17.03 -32.29 -46.89
N SER A 17 17.23 -33.41 -47.59
CA SER A 17 17.51 -34.70 -46.94
C SER A 17 18.91 -34.77 -46.33
N ILE A 18 19.92 -34.12 -46.94
CA ILE A 18 21.28 -34.05 -46.37
C ILE A 18 21.34 -33.06 -45.21
N VAL A 19 20.58 -31.96 -45.25
CA VAL A 19 20.42 -31.02 -44.12
C VAL A 19 19.64 -31.65 -42.97
N MET A 20 18.58 -32.43 -43.25
CA MET A 20 17.88 -33.21 -42.22
C MET A 20 18.72 -34.35 -41.63
N ILE A 21 19.61 -35.00 -42.41
CA ILE A 21 20.50 -36.05 -41.91
C ILE A 21 21.71 -35.46 -41.16
N LEU A 22 22.17 -34.25 -41.50
CA LEU A 22 23.23 -33.54 -40.78
C LEU A 22 22.73 -32.76 -39.56
N SER A 23 21.43 -32.47 -39.46
CA SER A 23 20.80 -31.98 -38.22
C SER A 23 20.50 -33.09 -37.21
N ILE A 24 20.81 -34.36 -37.52
CA ILE A 24 20.62 -35.54 -36.63
C ILE A 24 21.95 -35.97 -35.96
N VAL A 25 22.97 -35.12 -35.88
CA VAL A 25 24.08 -35.33 -34.95
C VAL A 25 24.42 -33.99 -34.30
N PRO A 26 23.95 -33.77 -33.06
CA PRO A 26 24.65 -34.35 -31.93
C PRO A 26 23.75 -35.15 -30.97
N MET A 27 23.16 -36.26 -31.42
CA MET A 27 22.74 -37.34 -30.49
C MET A 27 23.93 -38.27 -30.23
N SER A 28 24.85 -37.81 -29.40
CA SER A 28 25.78 -38.67 -28.65
C SER A 28 26.47 -37.96 -27.48
N ALA A 29 26.20 -36.67 -27.25
CA ALA A 29 26.57 -35.99 -26.00
C ALA A 29 25.56 -36.28 -24.87
N SER A 30 24.25 -36.29 -25.14
CA SER A 30 23.21 -36.50 -24.11
C SER A 30 23.21 -37.90 -23.50
N ALA A 31 23.46 -38.93 -24.30
CA ALA A 31 23.61 -40.30 -23.77
C ALA A 31 24.89 -40.44 -22.93
N ALA A 32 25.98 -39.77 -23.29
CA ALA A 32 27.23 -39.78 -22.52
C ALA A 32 27.13 -38.97 -21.21
N GLU A 33 26.23 -37.99 -21.16
CA GLU A 33 25.96 -37.16 -19.97
C GLU A 33 24.96 -37.81 -19.02
N ALA A 34 23.93 -38.50 -19.54
CA ALA A 34 23.04 -39.37 -18.75
C ALA A 34 23.80 -40.57 -18.14
N ILE A 35 24.76 -41.15 -18.89
CA ILE A 35 25.66 -42.20 -18.38
C ILE A 35 26.64 -41.65 -17.33
N LYS A 36 27.02 -40.36 -17.38
CA LYS A 36 27.82 -39.70 -16.33
C LYS A 36 27.01 -39.32 -15.09
N LYS A 37 25.70 -39.09 -15.21
CA LYS A 37 24.76 -38.71 -14.13
C LYS A 37 24.04 -39.90 -13.46
N GLY A 38 24.28 -41.14 -13.91
CA GLY A 38 23.70 -42.35 -13.29
C GLY A 38 22.19 -42.54 -13.53
N LEU A 39 21.57 -41.77 -14.43
CA LEU A 39 20.14 -41.86 -14.77
C LEU A 39 19.95 -42.91 -15.88
N THR A 40 19.69 -44.17 -15.51
CA THR A 40 19.50 -45.28 -16.47
C THR A 40 18.02 -45.63 -16.72
N THR A 41 17.10 -45.09 -15.92
CA THR A 41 15.64 -45.32 -15.97
C THR A 41 14.91 -44.10 -15.39
N ASP A 42 13.64 -43.93 -15.77
CA ASP A 42 12.76 -42.92 -15.17
C ASP A 42 12.57 -43.18 -13.66
N LYS A 43 12.30 -42.11 -12.92
CA LYS A 43 12.05 -42.14 -11.47
C LYS A 43 10.61 -41.74 -11.21
N GLU A 44 9.96 -42.40 -10.28
CA GLU A 44 8.56 -42.15 -9.94
C GLU A 44 8.36 -42.18 -8.44
N VAL A 45 7.59 -41.22 -7.91
CA VAL A 45 7.13 -41.20 -6.52
C VAL A 45 5.67 -40.78 -6.47
N ASN A 46 4.87 -41.55 -5.74
CA ASN A 46 3.44 -41.30 -5.53
C ASN A 46 3.20 -41.08 -4.03
N PHE A 47 2.58 -39.96 -3.67
CA PHE A 47 2.36 -39.54 -2.29
C PHE A 47 1.06 -38.74 -2.12
N ALA A 48 0.51 -38.71 -0.91
CA ALA A 48 -0.56 -37.80 -0.52
C ALA A 48 0.01 -36.64 0.29
N VAL A 49 -0.71 -35.52 0.29
CA VAL A 49 -0.41 -34.33 1.11
C VAL A 49 -1.65 -33.94 1.89
N MET A 50 -1.48 -33.68 3.18
CA MET A 50 -2.47 -33.04 4.04
C MET A 50 -1.81 -31.87 4.78
N SER A 51 -2.55 -30.78 4.97
CA SER A 51 -2.12 -29.65 5.79
C SER A 51 -3.17 -29.31 6.85
N ASP A 52 -2.73 -28.61 7.90
CA ASP A 52 -3.60 -27.86 8.82
C ASP A 52 -4.77 -28.71 9.38
N MET A 53 -4.40 -29.89 9.87
CA MET A 53 -5.36 -30.85 10.41
C MET A 53 -5.98 -30.39 11.73
N HIS A 54 -5.33 -29.43 12.42
CA HIS A 54 -5.76 -28.86 13.70
C HIS A 54 -6.35 -29.87 14.68
N TYR A 55 -5.72 -31.04 14.76
CA TYR A 55 -6.27 -32.18 15.48
C TYR A 55 -6.55 -31.82 16.94
N TYR A 56 -7.79 -32.06 17.38
CA TYR A 56 -8.21 -31.79 18.76
C TYR A 56 -9.03 -32.97 19.32
N PRO A 57 -8.47 -33.78 20.24
CA PRO A 57 -9.13 -35.00 20.70
C PRO A 57 -10.28 -34.73 21.67
N ALA A 58 -11.30 -35.60 21.63
CA ALA A 58 -12.45 -35.57 22.53
C ALA A 58 -12.08 -35.58 24.03
N SER A 59 -10.93 -36.16 24.39
CA SER A 59 -10.43 -36.11 25.77
C SER A 59 -10.18 -34.66 26.21
N LEU A 60 -9.44 -33.88 25.42
CA LEU A 60 -9.18 -32.47 25.73
C LEU A 60 -10.44 -31.61 25.61
N ALA A 61 -11.37 -31.96 24.72
CA ALA A 61 -12.66 -31.28 24.60
C ALA A 61 -13.62 -31.54 25.79
N GLY A 62 -13.22 -32.37 26.76
CA GLY A 62 -14.09 -32.82 27.85
C GLY A 62 -15.37 -33.48 27.34
N ASN A 63 -15.23 -34.31 26.29
CA ASN A 63 -16.32 -34.91 25.51
C ASN A 63 -17.30 -33.88 24.94
N TYR A 64 -16.76 -32.79 24.37
CA TYR A 64 -17.54 -31.75 23.70
C TYR A 64 -18.54 -31.07 24.64
N ASN A 65 -18.10 -30.79 25.86
CA ASN A 65 -18.95 -30.11 26.83
C ASN A 65 -19.26 -28.66 26.43
N GLU A 66 -20.19 -28.05 27.15
CA GLU A 66 -20.68 -26.70 26.87
C GLU A 66 -19.56 -25.64 26.85
N ALA A 67 -18.55 -25.75 27.72
CA ALA A 67 -17.44 -24.80 27.76
C ALA A 67 -16.56 -24.90 26.50
N PHE A 68 -16.29 -26.13 26.01
CA PHE A 68 -15.59 -26.33 24.75
C PHE A 68 -16.43 -25.84 23.57
N MET A 69 -17.71 -26.22 23.51
CA MET A 69 -18.61 -25.79 22.43
C MET A 69 -18.78 -24.27 22.38
N LYS A 70 -18.73 -23.56 23.53
CA LYS A 70 -18.70 -22.09 23.57
C LYS A 70 -17.39 -21.55 22.97
N SER A 71 -16.25 -22.17 23.28
CA SER A 71 -14.93 -21.72 22.79
C SER A 71 -14.74 -21.87 21.27
N VAL A 72 -15.38 -22.87 20.65
CA VAL A 72 -15.27 -23.09 19.20
C VAL A 72 -16.20 -22.18 18.39
N LYS A 73 -17.26 -21.62 19.00
CA LYS A 73 -18.11 -20.60 18.36
C LYS A 73 -17.35 -19.33 17.98
N THR A 74 -16.24 -19.06 18.66
CA THR A 74 -15.35 -17.91 18.39
C THR A 74 -14.13 -18.26 17.53
N ALA A 75 -13.94 -19.54 17.17
CA ALA A 75 -12.72 -20.06 16.53
C ALA A 75 -12.79 -20.09 14.98
N LEU A 76 -13.44 -19.08 14.40
CA LEU A 76 -13.81 -18.92 12.97
C LEU A 76 -12.97 -19.72 11.95
N ALA A 77 -13.68 -20.30 10.98
CA ALA A 77 -13.16 -21.02 9.81
C ALA A 77 -12.41 -22.33 10.09
N ARG A 78 -12.27 -22.77 11.34
CA ARG A 78 -11.72 -24.09 11.69
C ARG A 78 -12.77 -24.89 12.44
N GLU A 79 -12.77 -26.20 12.22
CA GLU A 79 -13.70 -27.15 12.85
C GLU A 79 -13.01 -28.09 13.86
N PRO A 80 -12.40 -27.59 14.98
CA PRO A 80 -11.67 -28.44 15.92
C PRO A 80 -12.49 -29.61 16.45
N TYR A 81 -13.80 -29.44 16.59
CA TYR A 81 -14.68 -30.48 17.12
C TYR A 81 -14.95 -31.64 16.14
N GLN A 82 -14.91 -31.37 14.82
CA GLN A 82 -15.04 -32.38 13.77
C GLN A 82 -13.69 -32.97 13.34
N SER A 83 -12.55 -32.37 13.74
CA SER A 83 -11.19 -32.75 13.31
C SER A 83 -10.89 -34.26 13.33
N VAL A 84 -11.36 -34.99 14.34
CA VAL A 84 -11.16 -36.45 14.44
C VAL A 84 -11.91 -37.19 13.32
N GLY A 85 -13.18 -36.86 13.08
CA GLY A 85 -14.00 -37.52 12.06
C GLY A 85 -13.51 -37.22 10.65
N ILE A 86 -13.08 -35.98 10.42
CA ILE A 86 -12.48 -35.53 9.16
C ILE A 86 -11.18 -36.31 8.88
N LEU A 87 -10.27 -36.39 9.87
CA LEU A 87 -9.00 -37.10 9.72
C LEU A 87 -9.20 -38.59 9.41
N GLU A 88 -10.08 -39.27 10.14
CA GLU A 88 -10.33 -40.71 9.92
C GLU A 88 -10.92 -40.96 8.52
N SER A 89 -11.76 -40.05 8.03
CA SER A 89 -12.32 -40.08 6.68
C SER A 89 -11.24 -39.90 5.61
N ALA A 90 -10.39 -38.89 5.76
CA ALA A 90 -9.29 -38.61 4.85
C ALA A 90 -8.29 -39.77 4.78
N LEU A 91 -7.88 -40.32 5.94
CA LEU A 91 -7.00 -41.48 6.01
C LEU A 91 -7.62 -42.72 5.34
N ALA A 92 -8.94 -42.92 5.46
CA ALA A 92 -9.64 -44.00 4.76
C ALA A 92 -9.60 -43.81 3.23
N GLY A 93 -9.81 -42.57 2.75
CA GLY A 93 -9.68 -42.20 1.33
C GLY A 93 -8.28 -42.50 0.79
N ILE A 94 -7.25 -42.00 1.47
CA ILE A 94 -5.84 -42.22 1.12
C ILE A 94 -5.51 -43.73 1.11
N ALA A 95 -5.92 -44.48 2.14
CA ALA A 95 -5.67 -45.92 2.23
C ALA A 95 -6.32 -46.71 1.09
N GLU A 96 -7.51 -46.30 0.63
CA GLU A 96 -8.19 -46.96 -0.49
C GLU A 96 -7.52 -46.63 -1.82
N HIS A 97 -7.27 -45.35 -2.10
CA HIS A 97 -6.65 -44.93 -3.36
C HIS A 97 -5.19 -45.41 -3.50
N ALA A 98 -4.45 -45.51 -2.39
CA ALA A 98 -3.10 -46.08 -2.38
C ALA A 98 -3.03 -47.51 -2.93
N LYS A 99 -4.12 -48.30 -2.81
CA LYS A 99 -4.18 -49.66 -3.38
C LYS A 99 -4.20 -49.64 -4.91
N GLU A 100 -4.65 -48.54 -5.51
CA GLU A 100 -4.80 -48.37 -6.96
C GLU A 100 -3.59 -47.67 -7.59
N ASN A 101 -3.10 -46.60 -6.97
CA ASN A 101 -2.03 -45.74 -7.52
C ASN A 101 -0.63 -46.04 -6.93
N GLY A 102 -0.51 -46.98 -5.99
CA GLY A 102 0.78 -47.39 -5.42
C GLY A 102 1.44 -46.32 -4.56
N MET A 103 0.67 -45.40 -3.99
CA MET A 103 1.14 -44.38 -3.06
C MET A 103 1.93 -44.97 -1.89
N LYS A 104 3.09 -44.37 -1.60
CA LYS A 104 4.01 -44.86 -0.57
C LYS A 104 4.22 -43.89 0.59
N TYR A 105 3.91 -42.61 0.40
CA TYR A 105 4.15 -41.58 1.41
C TYR A 105 2.90 -40.75 1.66
N LEU A 106 2.74 -40.29 2.90
CA LEU A 106 1.81 -39.26 3.32
C LEU A 106 2.62 -38.11 3.91
N VAL A 107 2.61 -36.96 3.25
CA VAL A 107 3.33 -35.75 3.68
C VAL A 107 2.37 -34.85 4.46
N LEU A 108 2.78 -34.40 5.64
CA LEU A 108 2.05 -33.46 6.47
C LEU A 108 2.83 -32.15 6.57
N SER A 109 2.30 -31.07 5.99
CA SER A 109 3.01 -29.78 5.80
C SER A 109 2.99 -28.85 7.01
N GLY A 110 2.18 -29.10 8.04
CA GLY A 110 2.21 -28.33 9.28
C GLY A 110 0.86 -28.23 9.99
N ASP A 111 0.83 -27.44 11.06
CA ASP A 111 -0.35 -27.16 11.89
C ASP A 111 -1.15 -28.42 12.23
N LEU A 112 -0.41 -29.37 12.79
CA LEU A 112 -0.90 -30.71 13.08
C LEU A 112 -1.97 -30.71 14.18
N THR A 113 -1.85 -29.81 15.16
CA THR A 113 -2.81 -29.65 16.27
C THR A 113 -3.39 -28.23 16.34
N SER A 114 -4.41 -28.03 17.18
CA SER A 114 -5.10 -26.73 17.26
C SER A 114 -4.21 -25.63 17.84
N ASN A 115 -3.57 -25.87 19.00
CA ASN A 115 -2.68 -24.89 19.65
C ASN A 115 -1.53 -25.58 20.40
N GLY A 116 -0.93 -26.62 19.81
CA GLY A 116 0.30 -27.23 20.28
C GLY A 116 0.11 -28.03 21.57
N GLU A 117 -1.11 -28.51 21.83
CA GLU A 117 -1.42 -29.33 22.99
C GLU A 117 -0.65 -30.66 22.94
N TYR A 118 0.19 -30.89 23.95
CA TYR A 118 1.05 -32.08 24.01
C TYR A 118 0.27 -33.40 23.87
N GLU A 119 -0.89 -33.49 24.50
CA GLU A 119 -1.72 -34.69 24.43
C GLU A 119 -2.43 -34.85 23.09
N ALA A 120 -2.76 -33.74 22.41
CA ALA A 120 -3.29 -33.80 21.03
C ALA A 120 -2.24 -34.37 20.07
N HIS A 121 -1.00 -33.86 20.13
CA HIS A 121 0.11 -34.39 19.33
C HIS A 121 0.35 -35.88 19.58
N ARG A 122 0.35 -36.32 20.84
CA ARG A 122 0.52 -37.75 21.18
C ARG A 122 -0.57 -38.64 20.58
N GLN A 123 -1.82 -38.19 20.63
CA GLN A 123 -2.94 -38.97 20.12
C GLN A 123 -3.02 -38.96 18.60
N LEU A 124 -2.63 -37.85 17.97
CA LEU A 124 -2.48 -37.76 16.52
C LEU A 124 -1.35 -38.68 16.03
N ALA A 125 -0.16 -38.60 16.62
CA ALA A 125 0.96 -39.45 16.25
C ALA A 125 0.62 -40.94 16.36
N ALA A 126 -0.06 -41.35 17.45
CA ALA A 126 -0.51 -42.74 17.60
C ALA A 126 -1.49 -43.21 16.50
N ARG A 127 -2.32 -42.31 15.96
CA ARG A 127 -3.21 -42.62 14.82
C ARG A 127 -2.45 -42.74 13.52
N LEU A 128 -1.51 -41.84 13.28
CA LEU A 128 -0.64 -41.88 12.11
C LEU A 128 0.25 -43.13 12.11
N GLU A 129 0.87 -43.50 13.23
CA GLU A 129 1.65 -44.75 13.37
C GLU A 129 0.77 -45.99 13.12
N LYS A 130 -0.48 -45.95 13.58
CA LYS A 130 -1.44 -47.02 13.30
C LYS A 130 -1.76 -47.09 11.80
N PHE A 131 -1.96 -45.95 11.15
CA PHE A 131 -2.18 -45.87 9.71
C PHE A 131 -0.98 -46.42 8.92
N GLU A 132 0.25 -46.05 9.28
CA GLU A 132 1.45 -46.62 8.65
C GLU A 132 1.50 -48.14 8.79
N LYS A 133 1.21 -48.66 9.99
CA LYS A 133 1.21 -50.09 10.26
C LYS A 133 0.16 -50.84 9.46
N ASP A 134 -1.02 -50.25 9.28
CA ASP A 134 -2.15 -50.90 8.62
C ASP A 134 -2.04 -50.85 7.08
N THR A 135 -1.43 -49.79 6.53
CA THR A 135 -1.37 -49.54 5.08
C THR A 135 -0.01 -49.79 4.46
N GLY A 136 1.08 -49.64 5.24
CA GLY A 136 2.46 -49.63 4.75
C GLY A 136 2.90 -48.29 4.14
N ILE A 137 2.03 -47.27 4.13
CA ILE A 137 2.35 -45.91 3.70
C ILE A 137 3.18 -45.25 4.80
N GLN A 138 4.28 -44.58 4.44
CA GLN A 138 5.16 -43.90 5.39
C GLN A 138 4.77 -42.44 5.54
N VAL A 139 4.68 -41.94 6.77
CA VAL A 139 4.31 -40.56 7.09
C VAL A 139 5.56 -39.71 7.21
N ILE A 140 5.55 -38.52 6.60
CA ILE A 140 6.59 -37.51 6.70
C ILE A 140 5.93 -36.24 7.28
N ALA A 141 6.19 -35.95 8.55
CA ALA A 141 5.54 -34.84 9.25
C ALA A 141 6.49 -33.68 9.57
N ILE A 142 5.99 -32.45 9.47
CA ILE A 142 6.64 -31.24 9.97
C ILE A 142 5.67 -30.39 10.81
N ASN A 143 6.21 -29.47 11.60
CA ASN A 143 5.42 -28.56 12.43
C ASN A 143 4.97 -27.32 11.65
N GLY A 144 3.85 -26.73 12.08
CA GLY A 144 3.47 -25.35 11.74
C GLY A 144 3.64 -24.38 12.91
N ASN A 145 3.06 -23.18 12.77
CA ASN A 145 3.14 -22.12 13.78
C ASN A 145 2.22 -22.37 14.99
N HIS A 146 1.24 -23.28 14.89
CA HIS A 146 0.38 -23.67 16.01
C HIS A 146 0.98 -24.76 16.90
N ASP A 147 1.98 -25.51 16.44
CA ASP A 147 2.41 -26.74 17.08
C ASP A 147 3.41 -26.55 18.24
N ILE A 148 4.36 -25.63 18.10
CA ILE A 148 5.52 -25.54 19.00
C ILE A 148 5.46 -24.30 19.89
N ASN A 149 5.60 -24.47 21.21
CA ASN A 149 5.60 -23.39 22.21
C ASN A 149 4.41 -22.40 22.11
N LYS A 150 3.25 -22.85 21.61
CA LYS A 150 2.05 -22.00 21.50
C LYS A 150 1.45 -21.66 22.86
N ALA A 151 1.10 -20.40 23.07
CA ALA A 151 0.69 -19.92 24.40
C ALA A 151 -0.67 -20.48 24.87
N ASN A 152 -1.56 -20.78 23.94
CA ASN A 152 -2.99 -20.90 24.21
C ASN A 152 -3.51 -22.35 24.21
N GLY A 153 -2.61 -23.33 24.29
CA GLY A 153 -3.02 -24.73 24.43
C GLY A 153 -3.95 -24.93 25.64
N THR A 154 -5.17 -25.38 25.38
CA THR A 154 -6.26 -25.41 26.37
C THR A 154 -6.89 -26.79 26.46
N THR A 155 -7.32 -27.20 27.66
CA THR A 155 -8.15 -28.38 27.93
C THR A 155 -9.46 -27.96 28.57
N TYR A 156 -10.50 -28.74 28.32
CA TYR A 156 -11.86 -28.58 28.82
C TYR A 156 -12.33 -29.80 29.60
N GLU A 157 -11.43 -30.74 29.94
CA GLU A 157 -11.74 -31.98 30.67
C GLU A 157 -12.61 -31.78 31.91
N ASN A 158 -12.41 -30.67 32.63
CA ASN A 158 -13.11 -30.34 33.87
C ASN A 158 -14.34 -29.44 33.67
N GLY A 159 -14.86 -29.31 32.44
CA GLY A 159 -16.04 -28.50 32.13
C GLY A 159 -15.79 -26.99 32.08
N LYS A 160 -14.52 -26.57 32.01
CA LYS A 160 -14.08 -25.17 31.91
C LYS A 160 -12.72 -25.11 31.18
N ALA A 161 -12.39 -23.98 30.57
CA ALA A 161 -11.10 -23.77 29.92
C ALA A 161 -9.95 -23.73 30.95
N GLU A 162 -8.96 -24.62 30.81
CA GLU A 162 -7.75 -24.65 31.61
C GLU A 162 -6.51 -24.81 30.72
N PRO A 163 -5.37 -24.15 31.04
CA PRO A 163 -4.14 -24.38 30.29
C PRO A 163 -3.70 -25.84 30.35
N THR A 164 -3.25 -26.40 29.23
CA THR A 164 -2.64 -27.74 29.17
C THR A 164 -1.14 -27.66 28.88
N LYS A 165 -0.45 -28.81 28.95
CA LYS A 165 0.98 -28.88 28.63
C LYS A 165 1.19 -28.49 27.15
N ARG A 166 2.02 -27.47 26.94
CA ARG A 166 2.48 -27.03 25.61
C ARG A 166 3.58 -27.96 25.09
N THR A 167 3.64 -28.15 23.78
CA THR A 167 4.67 -28.96 23.13
C THR A 167 5.93 -28.15 22.88
N THR A 168 7.06 -28.61 23.41
CA THR A 168 8.40 -28.07 23.11
C THR A 168 8.95 -28.69 21.82
N PRO A 169 9.96 -28.10 21.15
CA PRO A 169 10.57 -28.75 19.99
C PRO A 169 11.15 -30.12 20.34
N GLU A 170 11.68 -30.32 21.55
CA GLU A 170 12.15 -31.64 22.00
C GLU A 170 11.01 -32.64 22.22
N ASP A 171 9.87 -32.20 22.78
CA ASP A 171 8.67 -33.04 22.89
C ASP A 171 8.19 -33.48 21.50
N PHE A 172 8.17 -32.56 20.52
CA PHE A 172 7.76 -32.86 19.15
C PHE A 172 8.63 -33.94 18.52
N LEU A 173 9.96 -33.83 18.63
CA LEU A 173 10.89 -34.84 18.12
C LEU A 173 10.67 -36.22 18.72
N GLU A 174 10.34 -36.30 20.02
CA GLU A 174 10.08 -37.58 20.68
C GLU A 174 8.73 -38.17 20.26
N ILE A 175 7.69 -37.33 20.13
CA ILE A 175 6.34 -37.76 19.73
C ILE A 175 6.33 -38.26 18.28
N TYR A 176 6.97 -37.54 17.36
CA TYR A 176 6.96 -37.83 15.92
C TYR A 176 8.17 -38.64 15.46
N LYS A 177 8.98 -39.21 16.36
CA LYS A 177 10.25 -39.89 16.02
C LYS A 177 10.14 -40.99 14.96
N ASN A 178 8.97 -41.62 14.82
CA ASN A 178 8.69 -42.68 13.84
C ASN A 178 7.82 -42.21 12.66
N LEU A 179 7.61 -40.90 12.51
CA LEU A 179 6.75 -40.30 11.49
C LEU A 179 7.59 -39.35 10.62
N GLY A 180 8.63 -39.92 10.02
CA GLY A 180 9.54 -39.26 9.07
C GLY A 180 10.96 -39.09 9.62
N TYR A 181 11.12 -38.86 10.92
CA TYR A 181 12.44 -38.69 11.55
C TYR A 181 13.26 -39.98 11.62
N ASP A 182 12.61 -41.14 11.61
CA ASP A 182 13.24 -42.46 11.47
C ASP A 182 13.70 -42.74 10.03
N LEU A 183 13.12 -42.04 9.06
CA LEU A 183 13.51 -42.04 7.65
C LEU A 183 14.56 -40.99 7.30
N ALA A 184 14.90 -40.11 8.25
CA ALA A 184 15.77 -38.97 8.03
C ALA A 184 17.16 -39.42 7.54
N TYR A 185 17.54 -38.95 6.35
CA TYR A 185 18.89 -39.10 5.84
C TYR A 185 19.85 -38.17 6.58
N HIS A 186 19.51 -36.88 6.62
CA HIS A 186 20.18 -35.89 7.44
C HIS A 186 19.15 -35.12 8.25
N ARG A 187 19.57 -34.67 9.44
CA ARG A 187 18.81 -33.77 10.30
C ARG A 187 19.58 -32.49 10.48
N TYR A 188 18.89 -31.36 10.46
CA TYR A 188 19.49 -30.10 10.84
C TYR A 188 19.73 -30.08 12.35
N THR A 189 20.86 -29.52 12.77
CA THR A 189 21.15 -29.28 14.19
C THR A 189 21.78 -27.90 14.27
N PRO A 190 21.06 -26.89 14.79
CA PRO A 190 21.54 -25.52 14.82
C PRO A 190 22.78 -25.39 15.71
N SER A 191 23.75 -24.58 15.28
CA SER A 191 24.90 -24.23 16.11
C SER A 191 24.54 -23.28 17.26
N LYS A 192 23.44 -22.54 17.12
CA LYS A 192 22.91 -21.58 18.10
C LYS A 192 21.38 -21.53 18.01
N GLY A 193 20.71 -21.44 19.17
CA GLY A 193 19.25 -21.31 19.22
C GLY A 193 18.52 -22.64 19.06
N LYS A 194 17.20 -22.56 18.92
CA LYS A 194 16.34 -23.73 18.65
C LYS A 194 15.54 -23.59 17.36
N ALA A 195 15.61 -22.46 16.67
CA ALA A 195 14.88 -22.27 15.43
C ALA A 195 15.28 -23.29 14.37
N ASN A 196 14.30 -23.70 13.58
CA ASN A 196 14.45 -24.63 12.46
C ASN A 196 14.93 -26.05 12.85
N MET A 197 15.14 -26.37 14.13
CA MET A 197 15.80 -27.62 14.58
C MET A 197 15.00 -28.90 14.27
N LEU A 198 13.73 -28.75 13.88
CA LEU A 198 12.86 -29.84 13.45
C LEU A 198 13.07 -30.20 11.97
N SER A 199 13.95 -29.51 11.24
CA SER A 199 14.22 -29.77 9.82
C SER A 199 15.00 -31.07 9.57
N TYR A 200 14.65 -31.80 8.51
CA TYR A 200 15.30 -33.05 8.10
C TYR A 200 15.08 -33.33 6.60
N SER A 201 15.79 -34.31 6.05
CA SER A 201 15.61 -34.72 4.65
C SER A 201 15.34 -36.21 4.53
N VAL A 202 14.52 -36.63 3.56
CA VAL A 202 14.13 -38.02 3.32
C VAL A 202 14.39 -38.39 1.86
N ARG A 203 15.04 -39.54 1.64
CA ARG A 203 15.25 -40.11 0.30
C ARG A 203 14.06 -40.98 -0.09
N ALA A 204 13.43 -40.70 -1.21
CA ALA A 204 12.22 -41.39 -1.66
C ALA A 204 12.27 -41.71 -3.15
N ASP A 205 12.63 -42.95 -3.51
CA ASP A 205 12.53 -43.47 -4.89
C ASP A 205 13.18 -42.60 -5.99
N GLY A 206 14.30 -41.95 -5.68
CA GLY A 206 15.01 -41.05 -6.60
C GLY A 206 14.62 -39.57 -6.47
N TYR A 207 13.80 -39.24 -5.48
CA TYR A 207 13.49 -37.90 -5.01
C TYR A 207 14.10 -37.65 -3.63
N ARG A 208 14.22 -36.37 -3.29
CA ARG A 208 14.63 -35.88 -1.97
C ARG A 208 13.56 -34.94 -1.44
N PHE A 209 12.85 -35.36 -0.40
CA PHE A 209 12.05 -34.43 0.40
C PHE A 209 12.99 -33.67 1.33
N ILE A 210 13.01 -32.35 1.24
CA ILE A 210 13.66 -31.48 2.22
C ILE A 210 12.55 -30.86 3.06
N VAL A 211 12.43 -31.35 4.28
CA VAL A 211 11.35 -31.06 5.21
C VAL A 211 11.83 -29.96 6.16
N MET A 212 11.25 -28.77 6.02
CA MET A 212 11.76 -27.53 6.58
C MET A 212 10.84 -27.03 7.69
N ASP A 213 11.41 -26.94 8.88
CA ASP A 213 10.78 -26.25 10.01
C ASP A 213 10.93 -24.75 9.81
N THR A 214 9.84 -24.09 9.44
CA THR A 214 9.79 -22.65 9.21
C THR A 214 9.21 -21.87 10.39
N GLY A 215 8.83 -22.53 11.50
CA GLY A 215 8.13 -21.88 12.61
C GLY A 215 9.02 -20.96 13.46
N LYS A 216 8.51 -19.78 13.84
CA LYS A 216 9.14 -18.89 14.82
C LYS A 216 8.64 -19.18 16.23
N TYR A 217 9.30 -20.08 16.95
CA TYR A 217 8.90 -20.50 18.31
C TYR A 217 9.99 -20.39 19.37
N SER A 218 11.14 -19.81 19.03
CA SER A 218 12.33 -19.73 19.89
C SER A 218 12.89 -18.31 19.94
N SER A 219 13.44 -17.95 21.11
CA SER A 219 13.92 -16.61 21.44
C SER A 219 15.00 -16.06 20.51
N ASP A 220 15.67 -16.90 19.73
CA ASP A 220 16.65 -16.48 18.72
C ASP A 220 16.05 -15.91 17.44
N VAL A 221 14.77 -16.18 17.14
CA VAL A 221 14.09 -15.71 15.92
C VAL A 221 12.79 -14.95 16.17
N THR A 222 12.16 -15.12 17.33
CA THR A 222 10.93 -14.39 17.69
C THR A 222 11.22 -12.91 17.94
N GLU A 223 10.34 -12.02 17.51
CA GLU A 223 10.45 -10.57 17.71
C GLU A 223 10.55 -10.20 19.20
N LYS A 224 9.82 -10.92 20.05
CA LYS A 224 9.80 -10.67 21.50
C LYS A 224 10.99 -11.29 22.24
N GLY A 225 11.88 -12.00 21.54
CA GLY A 225 13.01 -12.71 22.15
C GLY A 225 12.57 -13.74 23.20
N LYS A 226 11.45 -14.43 22.96
CA LYS A 226 10.84 -15.40 23.89
C LYS A 226 10.63 -16.73 23.19
N ASP A 227 10.68 -17.83 23.94
CA ASP A 227 10.33 -19.14 23.42
C ASP A 227 8.79 -19.28 23.34
N LEU A 228 8.19 -18.56 22.39
CA LEU A 228 6.75 -18.49 22.17
C LEU A 228 6.47 -18.37 20.68
N ALA A 229 5.57 -19.21 20.15
CA ALA A 229 5.20 -19.18 18.73
C ALA A 229 4.65 -17.81 18.28
N GLU A 230 5.10 -17.38 17.11
CA GLU A 230 4.57 -16.28 16.31
C GLU A 230 3.91 -16.82 15.04
N THR A 231 3.00 -16.05 14.42
CA THR A 231 2.37 -16.45 13.17
C THR A 231 3.37 -16.50 12.01
N ALA A 232 4.34 -15.59 11.99
CA ALA A 232 5.33 -15.50 10.92
C ALA A 232 6.30 -16.70 10.88
N GLY A 233 6.76 -17.02 9.67
CA GLY A 233 7.76 -18.05 9.41
C GLY A 233 9.13 -17.48 9.08
N CYS A 234 10.20 -18.24 9.35
CA CYS A 234 11.55 -17.88 8.91
C CYS A 234 12.47 -19.10 8.72
N LEU A 235 13.51 -18.93 7.91
CA LEU A 235 14.71 -19.77 7.93
C LEU A 235 15.91 -18.91 8.35
N THR A 236 16.61 -19.32 9.40
CA THR A 236 17.89 -18.68 9.77
C THR A 236 18.92 -18.86 8.65
N THR A 237 19.90 -17.97 8.56
CA THR A 237 20.99 -18.11 7.56
C THR A 237 21.71 -19.46 7.65
N GLU A 238 21.88 -20.00 8.85
CA GLU A 238 22.49 -21.33 9.05
C GLU A 238 21.59 -22.45 8.51
N ALA A 239 20.28 -22.40 8.77
CA ALA A 239 19.31 -23.34 8.23
C ALA A 239 19.21 -23.24 6.70
N THR A 240 19.18 -22.03 6.12
CA THR A 240 19.23 -21.84 4.67
C THR A 240 20.47 -22.50 4.06
N ASN A 241 21.65 -22.31 4.66
CA ASN A 241 22.87 -22.96 4.17
C ASN A 241 22.82 -24.49 4.29
N TRP A 242 22.19 -25.03 5.33
CA TRP A 242 21.96 -26.46 5.44
C TRP A 242 21.04 -26.98 4.32
N VAL A 243 19.93 -26.29 4.03
CA VAL A 243 19.03 -26.62 2.91
C VAL A 243 19.80 -26.60 1.58
N LEU A 244 20.60 -25.55 1.32
CA LEU A 244 21.42 -25.45 0.11
C LEU A 244 22.40 -26.64 -0.03
N ASN A 245 22.98 -27.11 1.08
CA ASN A 245 23.84 -28.30 1.07
C ASN A 245 23.05 -29.58 0.81
N GLU A 246 21.84 -29.73 1.34
CA GLU A 246 20.96 -30.87 1.04
C GLU A 246 20.54 -30.89 -0.43
N ILE A 247 20.24 -29.72 -1.02
CA ILE A 247 19.93 -29.61 -2.45
C ILE A 247 21.15 -30.03 -3.28
N ALA A 248 22.36 -29.57 -2.90
CA ALA A 248 23.60 -29.94 -3.58
C ALA A 248 23.90 -31.44 -3.47
N ASP A 249 23.68 -32.05 -2.30
CA ASP A 249 23.80 -33.50 -2.09
C ASP A 249 22.79 -34.29 -2.92
N ALA A 250 21.52 -33.87 -2.93
CA ALA A 250 20.48 -34.47 -3.75
C ALA A 250 20.88 -34.46 -5.24
N LYS A 251 21.33 -33.31 -5.75
CA LYS A 251 21.85 -33.19 -7.12
C LYS A 251 23.04 -34.13 -7.39
N ALA A 252 23.98 -34.23 -6.45
CA ALA A 252 25.13 -35.14 -6.58
C ALA A 252 24.72 -36.63 -6.61
N ASN A 253 23.61 -36.97 -5.94
CA ASN A 253 22.99 -38.30 -5.96
C ASN A 253 21.97 -38.48 -7.10
N GLY A 254 21.80 -37.47 -7.95
CA GLY A 254 20.87 -37.45 -9.08
C GLY A 254 19.40 -37.35 -8.68
N GLU A 255 19.08 -36.96 -7.44
CA GLU A 255 17.72 -36.91 -6.90
C GLU A 255 17.00 -35.61 -7.24
N THR A 256 15.69 -35.71 -7.50
CA THR A 256 14.83 -34.54 -7.71
C THR A 256 14.37 -34.00 -6.35
N VAL A 257 14.59 -32.71 -6.11
CA VAL A 257 14.25 -32.08 -4.82
C VAL A 257 12.78 -31.65 -4.77
N ILE A 258 12.13 -31.95 -3.65
CA ILE A 258 10.81 -31.46 -3.26
C ILE A 258 10.93 -30.80 -1.89
N GLY A 259 10.58 -29.52 -1.79
CA GLY A 259 10.46 -28.82 -0.51
C GLY A 259 9.14 -29.17 0.19
N VAL A 260 9.17 -29.24 1.52
CA VAL A 260 7.96 -29.34 2.35
C VAL A 260 8.13 -28.36 3.52
N SER A 261 7.20 -27.43 3.68
CA SER A 261 7.16 -26.48 4.80
C SER A 261 5.73 -26.11 5.13
N HIS A 262 5.52 -25.42 6.25
CA HIS A 262 4.20 -24.91 6.57
C HIS A 262 3.90 -23.58 5.87
N HIS A 263 4.79 -22.59 6.04
CA HIS A 263 4.71 -21.27 5.42
C HIS A 263 5.10 -21.31 3.93
N ASN A 264 4.51 -20.40 3.16
CA ASN A 264 4.71 -20.25 1.72
C ASN A 264 6.07 -19.61 1.40
N PHE A 265 6.71 -20.07 0.33
CA PHE A 265 7.91 -19.47 -0.27
C PHE A 265 7.57 -18.47 -1.38
N VAL A 266 6.35 -18.50 -1.91
CA VAL A 266 5.84 -17.52 -2.86
C VAL A 266 4.45 -17.05 -2.44
N PRO A 267 4.09 -15.78 -2.69
CA PRO A 267 2.72 -15.33 -2.55
C PRO A 267 1.80 -16.06 -3.54
N HIS A 268 0.70 -16.59 -3.03
CA HIS A 268 -0.43 -17.20 -3.72
C HIS A 268 -1.50 -16.17 -4.13
N PHE A 269 -1.32 -14.90 -3.76
CA PHE A 269 -2.02 -13.76 -4.34
C PHE A 269 -1.24 -12.47 -4.06
N THR A 270 -1.48 -11.41 -4.82
CA THR A 270 -0.77 -10.13 -4.69
C THR A 270 -0.83 -9.56 -3.27
N GLY A 271 -1.98 -9.70 -2.61
CA GLY A 271 -2.22 -9.24 -1.24
C GLY A 271 -1.56 -10.06 -0.13
N GLU A 272 -1.02 -11.26 -0.40
CA GLU A 272 -0.59 -12.16 0.68
C GLU A 272 0.55 -11.55 1.51
N TYR A 273 1.59 -11.06 0.83
CA TYR A 273 2.75 -10.48 1.48
C TYR A 273 2.51 -9.04 1.97
N THR A 274 1.39 -8.41 1.60
CA THR A 274 1.11 -6.98 1.81
C THR A 274 0.03 -6.77 2.87
N ILE A 275 -0.99 -7.62 2.90
CA ILE A 275 -2.13 -7.59 3.83
C ILE A 275 -1.91 -8.60 4.97
N ILE A 276 -1.43 -9.81 4.66
CA ILE A 276 -1.26 -10.91 5.62
C ILE A 276 0.20 -11.37 5.73
N ARG A 277 1.13 -10.43 5.88
CA ARG A 277 2.60 -10.64 5.86
C ARG A 277 3.12 -11.85 6.64
N GLY A 278 2.50 -12.19 7.77
CA GLY A 278 2.91 -13.36 8.57
C GLY A 278 2.73 -14.70 7.85
N PHE A 279 2.08 -14.73 6.68
CA PHE A 279 1.69 -15.95 6.03
C PHE A 279 2.68 -16.46 4.97
N VAL A 280 3.47 -15.54 4.40
CA VAL A 280 4.62 -15.86 3.56
C VAL A 280 5.88 -15.81 4.42
N ILE A 281 6.87 -16.67 4.14
CA ILE A 281 8.12 -16.71 4.90
C ILE A 281 8.88 -15.36 4.88
N ASP A 282 9.49 -15.00 6.01
CA ASP A 282 10.29 -13.78 6.15
C ASP A 282 11.40 -13.72 5.08
N GLY A 283 11.39 -12.66 4.26
CA GLY A 283 12.39 -12.44 3.21
C GLY A 283 12.26 -13.36 1.99
N TRP A 284 11.04 -13.80 1.67
CA TRP A 284 10.75 -14.80 0.64
C TRP A 284 11.44 -14.54 -0.71
N GLU A 285 11.44 -13.32 -1.25
CA GLU A 285 12.01 -13.06 -2.58
C GLU A 285 13.47 -13.52 -2.70
N GLU A 286 14.32 -13.10 -1.76
CA GLU A 286 15.74 -13.47 -1.78
C GLU A 286 16.00 -14.91 -1.33
N LEU A 287 15.16 -15.44 -0.42
CA LEU A 287 15.28 -16.81 0.07
C LEU A 287 14.90 -17.80 -1.04
N THR A 288 13.76 -17.58 -1.67
CA THR A 288 13.21 -18.40 -2.74
C THR A 288 14.14 -18.38 -3.94
N ASP A 289 14.60 -17.23 -4.43
CA ASP A 289 15.58 -17.17 -5.53
C ASP A 289 16.82 -18.06 -5.23
N LYS A 290 17.37 -18.01 -4.00
CA LYS A 290 18.52 -18.84 -3.61
C LYS A 290 18.22 -20.35 -3.65
N LEU A 291 17.08 -20.78 -3.12
CA LEU A 291 16.72 -22.19 -3.05
C LEU A 291 16.38 -22.76 -4.44
N VAL A 292 15.70 -21.96 -5.25
CA VAL A 292 15.25 -22.35 -6.58
C VAL A 292 16.42 -22.40 -7.56
N ASP A 293 17.32 -21.41 -7.52
CA ASP A 293 18.57 -21.43 -8.29
C ASP A 293 19.48 -22.59 -7.86
N ALA A 294 19.42 -22.98 -6.59
CA ALA A 294 20.12 -24.15 -6.08
C ALA A 294 19.49 -25.47 -6.57
N GLY A 295 18.21 -25.48 -6.97
CA GLY A 295 17.53 -26.62 -7.61
C GLY A 295 16.27 -27.16 -6.94
N MET A 296 15.65 -26.40 -6.04
CA MET A 296 14.34 -26.72 -5.49
C MET A 296 13.25 -26.20 -6.43
N HIS A 297 12.63 -27.07 -7.24
CA HIS A 297 11.67 -26.68 -8.27
C HIS A 297 10.20 -26.92 -7.89
N PHE A 298 9.97 -27.63 -6.78
CA PHE A 298 8.64 -27.97 -6.28
C PHE A 298 8.61 -27.80 -4.75
N SER A 299 7.51 -27.27 -4.21
CA SER A 299 7.28 -27.09 -2.77
C SER A 299 5.83 -27.43 -2.40
N PHE A 300 5.60 -27.96 -1.20
CA PHE A 300 4.26 -28.19 -0.64
C PHE A 300 4.10 -27.46 0.70
N THR A 301 3.01 -26.69 0.82
CA THR A 301 2.73 -25.76 1.92
C THR A 301 1.25 -25.78 2.34
N GLY A 302 0.84 -24.97 3.32
CA GLY A 302 -0.59 -24.87 3.69
C GLY A 302 -1.04 -23.75 4.62
N HIS A 303 -0.14 -22.89 5.09
CA HIS A 303 -0.42 -21.89 6.13
C HIS A 303 -1.55 -20.87 5.82
N ILE A 304 -1.86 -20.61 4.55
CA ILE A 304 -2.99 -19.74 4.14
C ILE A 304 -4.34 -20.45 4.04
N HIS A 305 -4.38 -21.78 4.21
CA HIS A 305 -5.58 -22.61 4.11
C HIS A 305 -6.23 -22.66 2.71
N ASP A 306 -5.50 -22.30 1.66
CA ASP A 306 -6.03 -22.26 0.29
C ASP A 306 -5.66 -23.51 -0.51
N SER A 307 -6.57 -23.92 -1.42
CA SER A 307 -6.28 -24.93 -2.45
C SER A 307 -5.67 -24.30 -3.70
N ASP A 308 -4.48 -23.72 -3.58
CA ASP A 308 -3.87 -22.89 -4.64
C ASP A 308 -2.49 -23.39 -5.12
N ILE A 309 -2.11 -23.05 -6.36
CA ILE A 309 -0.80 -23.36 -6.94
C ILE A 309 -0.14 -22.10 -7.50
N ALA A 310 0.91 -21.63 -6.83
CA ALA A 310 1.65 -20.45 -7.24
C ALA A 310 2.95 -20.81 -7.97
N ARG A 311 3.39 -19.94 -8.88
CA ARG A 311 4.66 -20.09 -9.59
C ARG A 311 5.50 -18.83 -9.52
N THR A 312 6.80 -19.00 -9.34
CA THR A 312 7.78 -17.93 -9.59
C THR A 312 8.89 -18.37 -10.53
N VAL A 313 9.51 -17.39 -11.17
CA VAL A 313 10.68 -17.53 -12.04
C VAL A 313 11.79 -16.67 -11.44
N THR A 314 12.95 -17.24 -11.17
CA THR A 314 14.12 -16.50 -10.70
C THR A 314 14.75 -15.69 -11.83
N ASP A 315 15.67 -14.79 -11.51
CA ASP A 315 16.37 -14.04 -12.55
C ASP A 315 17.27 -14.90 -13.43
N ASP A 316 17.69 -16.06 -12.94
CA ASP A 316 18.51 -17.00 -13.69
C ASP A 316 17.66 -17.99 -14.50
N GLY A 317 16.34 -17.78 -14.54
CA GLY A 317 15.38 -18.54 -15.34
C GLY A 317 14.92 -19.85 -14.70
N GLU A 318 15.35 -20.15 -13.48
CA GLU A 318 14.84 -21.31 -12.75
C GLU A 318 13.41 -21.04 -12.26
N THR A 319 12.63 -22.10 -12.04
CA THR A 319 11.24 -21.95 -11.61
C THR A 319 10.93 -22.80 -10.40
N LEU A 320 10.11 -22.25 -9.52
CA LEU A 320 9.43 -22.96 -8.45
C LEU A 320 7.95 -22.98 -8.74
N THR A 321 7.35 -24.16 -8.67
CA THR A 321 5.91 -24.29 -8.50
C THR A 321 5.65 -24.74 -7.07
N GLU A 322 4.93 -23.91 -6.31
CA GLU A 322 4.51 -24.18 -4.94
C GLU A 322 3.05 -24.62 -4.92
N ILE A 323 2.76 -25.70 -4.21
CA ILE A 323 1.45 -26.30 -4.09
C ILE A 323 0.97 -26.11 -2.65
N CYS A 324 0.12 -25.10 -2.44
CA CYS A 324 -0.53 -24.88 -1.15
C CYS A 324 -1.71 -25.85 -1.02
N THR A 325 -1.72 -26.62 0.07
CA THR A 325 -2.82 -27.51 0.41
C THR A 325 -3.67 -26.84 1.47
N ASP A 326 -4.98 -26.84 1.26
CA ASP A 326 -5.93 -26.24 2.19
C ASP A 326 -5.91 -26.95 3.56
N SER A 327 -6.61 -26.33 4.50
CA SER A 327 -6.79 -26.93 5.81
C SER A 327 -7.77 -28.07 5.74
N LEU A 328 -7.34 -29.26 6.19
CA LEU A 328 -8.20 -30.43 6.28
C LEU A 328 -9.49 -30.13 7.09
N THR A 329 -9.42 -29.23 8.07
CA THR A 329 -10.51 -28.87 8.99
C THR A 329 -11.16 -27.51 8.70
N ALA A 330 -10.91 -26.93 7.53
CA ALA A 330 -11.56 -25.72 7.04
C ALA A 330 -12.08 -26.00 5.63
N PHE A 331 -13.07 -25.24 5.18
CA PHE A 331 -13.47 -25.32 3.78
C PHE A 331 -12.26 -25.04 2.86
N PRO A 332 -12.03 -25.83 1.78
CA PRO A 332 -12.89 -26.86 1.20
C PRO A 332 -12.71 -28.31 1.72
N ASN A 333 -11.82 -28.55 2.68
CA ASN A 333 -11.52 -29.87 3.25
C ASN A 333 -11.01 -30.86 2.19
N TYR A 334 -9.92 -30.52 1.51
CA TYR A 334 -9.24 -31.43 0.60
C TYR A 334 -8.00 -32.09 1.22
N PHE A 335 -7.64 -33.24 0.65
CA PHE A 335 -6.27 -33.71 0.63
C PHE A 335 -5.81 -33.84 -0.82
N ARG A 336 -4.51 -33.74 -1.08
CA ARG A 336 -3.97 -33.83 -2.45
C ARG A 336 -3.30 -35.18 -2.68
N GLU A 337 -3.49 -35.75 -3.86
CA GLU A 337 -2.74 -36.88 -4.39
C GLU A 337 -1.76 -36.40 -5.44
N VAL A 338 -0.51 -36.88 -5.36
CA VAL A 338 0.56 -36.47 -6.25
C VAL A 338 1.21 -37.69 -6.87
N SER A 339 1.32 -37.68 -8.19
CA SER A 339 2.15 -38.63 -8.96
C SER A 339 3.24 -37.87 -9.70
N ALA A 340 4.49 -38.05 -9.28
CA ALA A 340 5.63 -37.35 -9.86
C ALA A 340 6.51 -38.32 -10.67
N THR A 341 6.93 -37.91 -11.86
CA THR A 341 7.87 -38.66 -12.69
C THR A 341 8.99 -37.75 -13.20
N THR A 342 10.24 -38.12 -12.94
CA THR A 342 11.43 -37.49 -13.53
C THR A 342 12.02 -38.43 -14.58
N ASP A 343 12.02 -38.00 -15.83
CA ASP A 343 12.55 -38.79 -16.93
C ASP A 343 14.08 -38.83 -16.96
N VAL A 344 14.64 -39.70 -17.80
CA VAL A 344 16.11 -39.81 -18.00
C VAL A 344 16.79 -38.51 -18.48
N ASN A 345 16.04 -37.53 -18.98
CA ASN A 345 16.56 -36.23 -19.42
C ASN A 345 16.51 -35.17 -18.31
N GLY A 346 15.90 -35.50 -17.15
CA GLY A 346 15.72 -34.59 -16.02
C GLY A 346 14.43 -33.78 -16.05
N LYS A 347 13.53 -34.03 -17.02
CA LYS A 347 12.21 -33.40 -17.05
C LYS A 347 11.34 -34.03 -15.97
N THR A 348 10.74 -33.18 -15.13
CA THR A 348 9.84 -33.64 -14.06
C THR A 348 8.42 -33.23 -14.36
N THR A 349 7.50 -34.20 -14.33
CA THR A 349 6.06 -34.00 -14.44
C THR A 349 5.41 -34.40 -13.12
N MET A 350 4.59 -33.53 -12.53
CA MET A 350 3.76 -33.84 -11.36
C MET A 350 2.29 -33.72 -11.72
N LYS A 351 1.54 -34.80 -11.55
CA LYS A 351 0.07 -34.76 -11.57
C LYS A 351 -0.40 -34.53 -10.14
N VAL A 352 -1.16 -33.46 -9.90
CA VAL A 352 -1.73 -33.10 -8.60
C VAL A 352 -3.25 -33.15 -8.70
N GLU A 353 -3.89 -33.89 -7.82
CA GLU A 353 -5.35 -34.06 -7.78
C GLU A 353 -5.86 -33.89 -6.35
N SER A 354 -6.74 -32.92 -6.13
CA SER A 354 -7.37 -32.70 -4.83
C SER A 354 -8.62 -33.58 -4.69
N LYS A 355 -8.82 -34.13 -3.51
CA LYS A 355 -9.93 -35.05 -3.18
C LYS A 355 -10.65 -34.53 -1.95
N ASP A 356 -11.99 -34.55 -1.99
CA ASP A 356 -12.81 -34.37 -0.80
C ASP A 356 -12.38 -35.37 0.29
N VAL A 357 -12.26 -34.90 1.54
CA VAL A 357 -11.98 -35.74 2.71
C VAL A 357 -12.95 -36.91 2.85
N ASP A 358 -14.16 -36.79 2.31
CA ASP A 358 -15.21 -37.80 2.36
C ASP A 358 -15.46 -38.52 1.02
N CYS A 359 -14.44 -38.56 0.15
CA CYS A 359 -14.50 -39.26 -1.13
C CYS A 359 -14.74 -40.79 -1.03
N VAL A 360 -14.45 -41.40 0.13
CA VAL A 360 -14.61 -42.85 0.37
C VAL A 360 -15.51 -43.16 1.57
N LEU A 361 -15.29 -42.48 2.69
CA LEU A 361 -16.05 -42.65 3.92
C LEU A 361 -16.73 -41.31 4.25
N PRO A 362 -17.99 -41.25 4.73
CA PRO A 362 -18.58 -39.98 5.15
C PRO A 362 -17.99 -39.51 6.49
N VAL A 363 -17.85 -38.19 6.67
CA VAL A 363 -17.44 -37.61 7.96
C VAL A 363 -18.45 -37.97 9.05
N THR A 364 -17.98 -38.58 10.13
CA THR A 364 -18.80 -38.99 11.27
C THR A 364 -18.18 -38.48 12.58
N VAL A 365 -18.94 -37.72 13.36
CA VAL A 365 -18.51 -37.11 14.62
C VAL A 365 -19.53 -37.43 15.70
N ASN A 366 -19.09 -38.00 16.83
CA ASN A 366 -19.96 -38.35 17.96
C ASN A 366 -21.18 -39.21 17.62
N GLY A 367 -21.11 -40.01 16.56
CA GLY A 367 -22.21 -40.87 16.09
C GLY A 367 -23.20 -40.20 15.14
N GLU A 368 -22.98 -38.93 14.81
CA GLU A 368 -23.66 -38.22 13.74
C GLU A 368 -22.84 -38.31 12.45
N THR A 369 -23.48 -38.70 11.34
CA THR A 369 -22.86 -38.78 10.01
C THR A 369 -23.41 -37.65 9.15
N TYR A 370 -22.52 -36.85 8.57
CA TYR A 370 -22.88 -35.70 7.75
C TYR A 370 -23.10 -36.08 6.27
N ALA A 371 -23.79 -35.20 5.54
CA ALA A 371 -24.04 -35.39 4.12
C ALA A 371 -22.77 -35.16 3.29
N THR A 372 -22.63 -35.92 2.19
CA THR A 372 -21.52 -35.81 1.23
C THR A 372 -21.94 -34.99 0.01
N PRO A 373 -21.10 -34.07 -0.49
CA PRO A 373 -19.75 -33.77 0.01
C PRO A 373 -19.78 -32.91 1.27
N TYR A 374 -18.94 -33.28 2.25
CA TYR A 374 -18.88 -32.64 3.55
C TYR A 374 -18.56 -31.14 3.49
N ARG A 375 -17.78 -30.72 2.48
CA ARG A 375 -17.38 -29.33 2.29
C ARG A 375 -18.53 -28.33 2.25
N ILE A 376 -19.73 -28.72 1.79
CA ILE A 376 -20.91 -27.84 1.77
C ILE A 376 -21.39 -27.55 3.20
N LYS A 377 -21.30 -28.56 4.09
CA LYS A 377 -21.57 -28.37 5.52
C LYS A 377 -20.51 -27.47 6.15
N SER A 378 -19.23 -27.72 5.86
CA SER A 378 -18.11 -26.91 6.38
C SER A 378 -18.22 -25.45 5.93
N LEU A 379 -18.61 -25.18 4.69
CA LEU A 379 -18.82 -23.83 4.17
C LEU A 379 -19.93 -23.11 4.92
N GLY A 380 -21.10 -23.76 5.06
CA GLY A 380 -22.23 -23.22 5.80
C GLY A 380 -21.89 -22.93 7.27
N ASP A 381 -21.21 -23.84 7.96
CA ASP A 381 -20.83 -23.64 9.36
C ASP A 381 -19.77 -22.55 9.55
N SER A 382 -18.86 -22.40 8.59
CA SER A 382 -17.73 -21.48 8.68
C SER A 382 -18.08 -20.05 8.26
N PHE A 383 -18.96 -19.90 7.26
CA PHE A 383 -19.18 -18.60 6.62
C PHE A 383 -20.66 -18.23 6.44
N PHE A 384 -21.54 -19.18 6.10
CA PHE A 384 -22.87 -18.90 5.55
C PHE A 384 -24.01 -19.69 6.21
N GLY A 385 -24.04 -19.78 7.55
CA GLY A 385 -25.02 -20.60 8.29
C GLY A 385 -26.49 -20.20 8.05
N GLU A 386 -27.43 -20.67 8.88
CA GLU A 386 -28.83 -20.18 8.83
C GLU A 386 -28.87 -18.65 9.10
N GLY A 387 -28.83 -17.86 8.02
CA GLY A 387 -28.81 -16.38 8.06
C GLY A 387 -27.63 -15.68 7.34
N GLY A 388 -26.78 -16.39 6.58
CA GLY A 388 -25.76 -15.77 5.71
C GLY A 388 -24.60 -15.10 6.45
N LEU A 389 -23.90 -14.16 5.79
CA LEU A 389 -22.78 -13.41 6.38
C LEU A 389 -23.24 -12.58 7.59
N SER A 390 -24.49 -12.11 7.59
CA SER A 390 -25.10 -11.39 8.71
C SER A 390 -25.11 -12.19 10.01
N ALA A 391 -25.45 -13.47 9.94
CA ALA A 391 -25.46 -14.35 11.11
C ALA A 391 -24.05 -14.62 11.61
N THR A 392 -23.09 -14.78 10.70
CA THR A 392 -21.67 -14.90 11.02
C THR A 392 -21.15 -13.65 11.72
N ALA A 393 -21.42 -12.46 11.17
CA ALA A 393 -21.08 -11.17 11.78
C ALA A 393 -21.70 -11.00 13.17
N LEU A 394 -22.95 -11.45 13.37
CA LEU A 394 -23.64 -11.39 14.65
C LEU A 394 -22.94 -12.22 15.72
N ASN A 395 -22.61 -13.47 15.38
CA ASN A 395 -21.92 -14.36 16.30
C ASN A 395 -20.54 -13.81 16.68
N MET A 396 -19.81 -13.26 15.70
CA MET A 396 -18.50 -12.61 15.92
C MET A 396 -18.59 -11.42 16.86
N LEU A 397 -19.49 -10.48 16.55
CA LEU A 397 -19.67 -9.26 17.34
C LEU A 397 -20.14 -9.57 18.76
N SER A 398 -21.09 -10.51 18.91
CA SER A 398 -21.60 -10.93 20.23
C SER A 398 -20.49 -11.52 21.09
N GLY A 399 -19.67 -12.41 20.54
CA GLY A 399 -18.55 -13.02 21.27
C GLY A 399 -17.50 -12.00 21.70
N LEU A 400 -17.11 -11.08 20.80
CA LEU A 400 -16.16 -10.00 21.12
C LEU A 400 -16.71 -9.06 22.20
N LEU A 401 -17.97 -8.62 22.06
CA LEU A 401 -18.59 -7.72 23.03
C LEU A 401 -18.76 -8.40 24.40
N GLU A 402 -19.07 -9.70 24.45
CA GLU A 402 -19.13 -10.46 25.70
C GLU A 402 -17.75 -10.49 26.39
N GLU A 403 -16.68 -10.79 25.66
CA GLU A 403 -15.31 -10.81 26.21
C GLU A 403 -14.90 -9.44 26.79
N TYR A 404 -15.10 -8.37 26.02
CA TYR A 404 -14.74 -7.02 26.47
C TYR A 404 -15.65 -6.53 27.59
N SER A 405 -16.95 -6.87 27.56
CA SER A 405 -17.88 -6.56 28.63
C SER A 405 -17.45 -7.19 29.95
N GLU A 406 -17.12 -8.49 29.97
CA GLU A 406 -16.63 -9.18 31.17
C GLU A 406 -15.34 -8.56 31.71
N LYS A 407 -14.41 -8.20 30.81
CA LYS A 407 -13.15 -7.55 31.17
C LYS A 407 -13.38 -6.15 31.75
N ILE A 408 -14.25 -5.35 31.13
CA ILE A 408 -14.59 -4.00 31.59
C ILE A 408 -15.36 -4.04 32.91
N ALA A 409 -16.29 -4.99 33.09
CA ALA A 409 -17.00 -5.21 34.34
C ALA A 409 -16.05 -5.51 35.51
N LYS A 410 -14.95 -6.21 35.23
CA LYS A 410 -13.95 -6.60 36.22
C LYS A 410 -12.94 -5.50 36.53
N ASP A 411 -12.34 -4.90 35.50
CA ASP A 411 -11.18 -4.02 35.64
C ASP A 411 -11.55 -2.52 35.56
N GLY A 412 -12.78 -2.20 35.10
CA GLY A 412 -13.24 -0.85 34.79
C GLY A 412 -12.77 -0.39 33.41
N MET A 413 -13.59 0.40 32.70
CA MET A 413 -13.35 0.76 31.29
C MET A 413 -12.02 1.52 31.11
N LEU A 414 -11.70 2.45 32.01
CA LEU A 414 -10.47 3.24 31.97
C LEU A 414 -9.20 2.35 32.08
N ASN A 415 -9.18 1.39 32.99
CA ASN A 415 -8.04 0.49 33.15
C ASN A 415 -7.92 -0.49 31.98
N THR A 416 -9.05 -0.95 31.45
CA THR A 416 -9.08 -1.79 30.25
C THR A 416 -8.48 -1.05 29.06
N LEU A 417 -8.88 0.21 28.82
CA LEU A 417 -8.33 1.07 27.76
C LEU A 417 -6.83 1.32 27.96
N LYS A 418 -6.39 1.60 29.19
CA LYS A 418 -4.96 1.74 29.52
C LYS A 418 -4.17 0.46 29.23
N GLY A 419 -4.73 -0.70 29.54
CA GLY A 419 -4.16 -2.01 29.21
C GLY A 419 -4.08 -2.30 27.70
N MET A 420 -4.90 -1.61 26.90
CA MET A 420 -4.87 -1.63 25.43
C MET A 420 -3.92 -0.57 24.84
N GLY A 421 -3.19 0.18 25.69
CA GLY A 421 -2.24 1.21 25.26
C GLY A 421 -2.80 2.63 25.21
N LEU A 422 -4.06 2.85 25.61
CA LEU A 422 -4.71 4.17 25.64
C LEU A 422 -4.69 4.74 27.07
N ASP A 423 -3.59 5.41 27.46
CA ASP A 423 -3.45 6.06 28.77
C ASP A 423 -4.11 7.45 28.79
N ILE A 424 -5.45 7.48 28.88
CA ILE A 424 -6.26 8.71 28.81
C ILE A 424 -5.85 9.72 29.90
N GLU A 425 -5.60 9.26 31.13
CA GLU A 425 -5.15 10.13 32.22
C GLU A 425 -3.76 10.73 31.95
N GLY A 426 -2.85 9.93 31.39
CA GLY A 426 -1.53 10.38 30.95
C GLY A 426 -1.60 11.41 29.83
N MET A 427 -2.47 11.21 28.83
CA MET A 427 -2.71 12.15 27.73
C MET A 427 -3.27 13.48 28.25
N ILE A 428 -4.25 13.44 29.15
CA ILE A 428 -4.85 14.63 29.76
C ILE A 428 -3.82 15.38 30.61
N SER A 429 -3.04 14.67 31.42
CA SER A 429 -2.01 15.29 32.28
C SER A 429 -0.88 15.92 31.46
N GLY A 430 -0.50 15.29 30.34
CA GLY A 430 0.48 15.85 29.41
C GLY A 430 0.00 17.12 28.72
N PHE A 431 -1.31 17.25 28.46
CA PHE A 431 -1.91 18.41 27.82
C PHE A 431 -2.19 19.58 28.79
N PHE A 432 -2.67 19.30 30.00
CA PHE A 432 -3.13 20.32 30.95
C PHE A 432 -2.18 20.64 32.12
N GLY A 433 -1.12 19.85 32.34
CA GLY A 433 -0.18 20.07 33.45
C GLY A 433 -0.88 20.08 34.83
N ASP A 434 -0.61 21.10 35.66
CA ASP A 434 -1.26 21.30 36.97
C ASP A 434 -2.72 21.79 36.88
N GLY A 435 -3.25 22.02 35.67
CA GLY A 435 -4.62 22.46 35.40
C GLY A 435 -4.83 23.98 35.42
N LEU A 436 -6.04 24.42 35.03
CA LEU A 436 -6.46 25.82 35.05
C LEU A 436 -7.21 26.17 36.34
N LYS A 437 -6.76 27.18 37.08
CA LYS A 437 -7.51 27.77 38.22
C LYS A 437 -8.44 28.89 37.70
N ILE A 438 -8.95 29.80 38.54
CA ILE A 438 -10.36 29.88 39.05
C ILE A 438 -10.37 30.70 40.34
N GLY A 439 -9.50 31.72 40.48
CA GLY A 439 -9.18 32.34 41.76
C GLY A 439 -8.35 31.38 42.60
N ASP A 440 -8.78 31.10 43.84
CA ASP A 440 -8.19 30.05 44.69
C ASP A 440 -8.74 28.64 44.38
N THR A 441 -9.61 28.52 43.37
CA THR A 441 -10.33 27.28 43.06
C THR A 441 -9.74 26.62 41.81
N GLU A 442 -9.38 25.34 41.92
CA GLU A 442 -8.94 24.52 40.79
C GLU A 442 -10.16 24.00 40.03
N LEU A 443 -10.31 24.36 38.75
CA LEU A 443 -11.53 24.08 37.97
C LEU A 443 -11.30 23.09 36.84
N PHE A 444 -10.18 23.17 36.12
CA PHE A 444 -9.82 22.24 35.05
C PHE A 444 -8.52 21.52 35.38
N THR A 445 -8.56 20.65 36.39
CA THR A 445 -7.44 19.74 36.70
C THR A 445 -7.63 18.40 35.99
N THR A 446 -6.56 17.63 35.83
CA THR A 446 -6.65 16.22 35.40
C THR A 446 -7.73 15.48 36.18
N LYS A 447 -7.78 15.67 37.51
CA LYS A 447 -8.75 14.98 38.37
C LYS A 447 -10.21 15.33 38.04
N ASN A 448 -10.50 16.61 37.80
CA ASN A 448 -11.85 17.06 37.48
C ASN A 448 -12.28 16.58 36.08
N LEU A 449 -11.37 16.63 35.10
CA LEU A 449 -11.65 16.14 33.76
C LEU A 449 -11.81 14.61 33.74
N MET A 450 -11.01 13.89 34.53
CA MET A 450 -11.14 12.44 34.68
C MET A 450 -12.50 12.04 35.28
N GLY A 451 -13.08 12.82 36.20
CA GLY A 451 -14.44 12.57 36.69
C GLY A 451 -15.52 12.66 35.60
N PHE A 452 -15.37 13.59 34.66
CA PHE A 452 -16.24 13.70 33.49
C PHE A 452 -16.02 12.56 32.48
N ILE A 453 -14.77 12.21 32.20
CA ILE A 453 -14.43 11.09 31.32
C ILE A 453 -14.92 9.76 31.90
N GLU A 454 -14.78 9.54 33.20
CA GLU A 454 -15.30 8.35 33.87
C GLU A 454 -16.83 8.26 33.79
N ASP A 455 -17.54 9.38 33.96
CA ASP A 455 -19.00 9.43 33.77
C ASP A 455 -19.39 9.05 32.34
N LEU A 456 -18.74 9.62 31.32
CA LEU A 456 -18.96 9.27 29.92
C LEU A 456 -18.67 7.78 29.63
N LEU A 457 -17.53 7.26 30.10
CA LEU A 457 -17.17 5.85 29.91
C LEU A 457 -18.16 4.91 30.63
N ASN A 458 -18.66 5.30 31.81
CA ASN A 458 -19.70 4.55 32.50
C ASN A 458 -21.02 4.55 31.73
N GLN A 459 -21.44 5.69 31.17
CA GLN A 459 -22.63 5.74 30.31
C GLN A 459 -22.49 4.82 29.08
N ILE A 460 -21.30 4.79 28.46
CA ILE A 460 -21.01 3.87 27.34
C ILE A 460 -21.12 2.41 27.79
N TYR A 461 -20.54 2.07 28.94
CA TYR A 461 -20.63 0.71 29.49
C TYR A 461 -22.08 0.31 29.79
N GLU A 462 -22.82 1.16 30.49
CA GLU A 462 -24.22 0.89 30.88
C GLU A 462 -25.14 0.76 29.66
N ASN A 463 -24.97 1.61 28.65
CA ASN A 463 -25.85 1.64 27.48
C ASN A 463 -25.53 0.57 26.43
N TYR A 464 -24.28 0.10 26.34
CA TYR A 464 -23.84 -0.76 25.21
C TYR A 464 -23.12 -2.04 25.61
N LEU A 465 -22.58 -2.14 26.81
CA LEU A 465 -21.78 -3.30 27.21
C LEU A 465 -22.46 -4.16 28.28
N THR A 466 -23.52 -3.69 28.93
CA THR A 466 -24.30 -4.50 29.88
C THR A 466 -25.16 -5.58 29.21
N ASP A 467 -25.56 -5.37 27.95
CA ASP A 467 -26.18 -6.37 27.08
C ASP A 467 -25.43 -6.48 25.74
N PRO A 468 -24.32 -7.23 25.70
CA PRO A 468 -23.51 -7.43 24.51
C PRO A 468 -24.28 -7.95 23.30
N ASN A 469 -25.30 -8.80 23.52
CA ASN A 469 -26.08 -9.40 22.44
C ASN A 469 -27.01 -8.38 21.80
N ALA A 470 -27.69 -7.54 22.60
CA ALA A 470 -28.53 -6.47 22.06
C ALA A 470 -27.71 -5.46 21.25
N THR A 471 -26.49 -5.15 21.70
CA THR A 471 -25.56 -4.28 20.96
C THR A 471 -25.08 -4.94 19.67
N ALA A 472 -24.74 -6.22 19.70
CA ALA A 472 -24.36 -6.97 18.50
C ALA A 472 -25.51 -7.03 17.47
N GLU A 473 -26.73 -7.31 17.90
CA GLU A 473 -27.93 -7.31 17.04
C GLU A 473 -28.15 -5.94 16.39
N TYR A 474 -27.96 -4.86 17.15
CA TYR A 474 -28.06 -3.51 16.62
C TYR A 474 -27.00 -3.24 15.53
N LEU A 475 -25.73 -3.56 15.82
CA LEU A 475 -24.64 -3.38 14.87
C LEU A 475 -24.84 -4.21 13.59
N VAL A 476 -25.33 -5.44 13.70
CA VAL A 476 -25.60 -6.29 12.54
C VAL A 476 -26.76 -5.76 11.71
N ASN A 477 -27.81 -5.22 12.32
CA ASN A 477 -28.89 -4.59 11.57
C ASN A 477 -28.37 -3.42 10.72
N SER A 478 -27.40 -2.67 11.22
CA SER A 478 -26.72 -1.63 10.43
C SER A 478 -25.83 -2.24 9.34
N ILE A 479 -25.02 -3.26 9.64
CA ILE A 479 -24.19 -3.97 8.63
C ILE A 479 -25.05 -4.56 7.50
N ASN A 480 -26.26 -5.02 7.80
CA ASN A 480 -27.18 -5.54 6.79
C ASN A 480 -27.57 -4.50 5.74
N LYS A 481 -27.57 -3.20 6.06
CA LYS A 481 -27.80 -2.16 5.05
C LYS A 481 -26.69 -2.18 3.99
N LEU A 482 -25.44 -2.32 4.43
CA LEU A 482 -24.27 -2.42 3.55
C LEU A 482 -24.30 -3.73 2.74
N LEU A 483 -24.54 -4.87 3.39
CA LEU A 483 -24.57 -6.18 2.74
C LEU A 483 -25.66 -6.29 1.66
N ASN A 484 -26.78 -5.57 1.82
CA ASN A 484 -27.88 -5.56 0.84
C ASN A 484 -27.73 -4.47 -0.25
N VAL A 485 -26.63 -3.71 -0.28
CA VAL A 485 -26.37 -2.79 -1.40
C VAL A 485 -26.31 -3.61 -2.69
N GLN A 486 -27.08 -3.20 -3.69
CA GLN A 486 -27.08 -3.86 -4.99
C GLN A 486 -25.77 -3.52 -5.71
N VAL A 487 -25.06 -4.54 -6.17
CA VAL A 487 -23.77 -4.37 -6.89
C VAL A 487 -23.81 -4.91 -8.31
N SER A 488 -24.86 -5.65 -8.65
CA SER A 488 -25.06 -6.19 -10.00
C SER A 488 -26.55 -6.35 -10.30
N GLU A 489 -26.94 -6.09 -11.55
CA GLU A 489 -28.30 -6.40 -12.03
C GLU A 489 -28.52 -7.91 -12.21
N LEU A 490 -27.42 -8.66 -12.33
CA LEU A 490 -27.43 -10.10 -12.46
C LEU A 490 -27.49 -10.78 -11.09
N PRO A 491 -28.32 -11.82 -10.91
CA PRO A 491 -28.29 -12.69 -9.73
C PRO A 491 -27.02 -13.56 -9.70
N ASN A 492 -26.55 -13.89 -8.48
CA ASN A 492 -25.41 -14.78 -8.23
C ASN A 492 -25.72 -16.27 -8.50
N THR A 493 -26.13 -16.58 -9.73
CA THR A 493 -26.69 -17.90 -10.08
C THR A 493 -25.69 -19.05 -10.03
N ARG A 494 -24.40 -18.79 -10.29
CA ARG A 494 -23.36 -19.83 -10.26
C ARG A 494 -23.13 -20.32 -8.84
N PHE A 495 -22.92 -19.42 -7.89
CA PHE A 495 -22.79 -19.75 -6.48
C PHE A 495 -24.02 -20.53 -5.98
N ILE A 496 -25.23 -20.06 -6.30
CA ILE A 496 -26.47 -20.73 -5.91
C ILE A 496 -26.56 -22.16 -6.47
N ASP A 497 -26.13 -22.38 -7.70
CA ASP A 497 -26.20 -23.70 -8.34
C ASP A 497 -25.20 -24.70 -7.79
N GLU A 498 -24.04 -24.22 -7.36
CA GLU A 498 -22.96 -25.06 -6.87
C GLU A 498 -23.10 -25.35 -5.37
N TYR A 499 -23.56 -24.38 -4.58
CA TYR A 499 -23.59 -24.45 -3.12
C TYR A 499 -25.00 -24.54 -2.51
N GLY A 500 -26.03 -24.13 -3.25
CA GLY A 500 -27.42 -24.23 -2.81
C GLY A 500 -27.87 -23.12 -1.85
N PHE A 501 -27.07 -22.07 -1.66
CA PHE A 501 -27.41 -20.88 -0.86
C PHE A 501 -27.71 -19.69 -1.78
N GLY A 502 -28.58 -18.76 -1.35
CA GLY A 502 -28.92 -17.53 -2.08
C GLY A 502 -30.32 -17.51 -2.72
N ASP A 503 -30.68 -16.39 -3.36
CA ASP A 503 -32.00 -16.16 -3.94
C ASP A 503 -31.91 -15.77 -5.42
N ARG A 504 -32.21 -16.72 -6.30
CA ARG A 504 -32.18 -16.55 -7.77
C ARG A 504 -33.15 -15.48 -8.30
N THR A 505 -34.04 -14.95 -7.46
CA THR A 505 -35.08 -14.00 -7.88
C THR A 505 -34.70 -12.53 -7.64
N LYS A 506 -33.56 -12.28 -7.00
CA LYS A 506 -33.08 -10.94 -6.64
C LYS A 506 -31.83 -10.57 -7.44
N PRO A 507 -31.61 -9.27 -7.71
CA PRO A 507 -30.33 -8.80 -8.22
C PRO A 507 -29.21 -9.09 -7.20
N GLY A 508 -27.98 -9.12 -7.67
CA GLY A 508 -26.82 -9.45 -6.86
C GLY A 508 -26.42 -8.30 -5.93
N THR A 509 -26.06 -8.66 -4.70
CA THR A 509 -25.79 -7.76 -3.59
C THR A 509 -24.31 -7.76 -3.19
N PHE A 510 -23.92 -6.83 -2.33
CA PHE A 510 -22.56 -6.79 -1.78
C PHE A 510 -22.25 -8.05 -0.94
N GLU A 511 -23.25 -8.64 -0.27
CA GLU A 511 -23.13 -9.97 0.35
C GLU A 511 -22.77 -11.03 -0.70
N ASP A 512 -23.51 -11.12 -1.81
CA ASP A 512 -23.24 -12.09 -2.88
C ASP A 512 -21.81 -11.94 -3.45
N LEU A 513 -21.31 -10.71 -3.57
CA LEU A 513 -19.94 -10.45 -4.04
C LEU A 513 -18.90 -11.01 -3.04
N LEU A 514 -19.09 -10.77 -1.74
CA LEU A 514 -18.22 -11.29 -0.69
C LEU A 514 -18.27 -12.82 -0.60
N GLU A 515 -19.44 -13.42 -0.78
CA GLU A 515 -19.62 -14.88 -0.82
C GLU A 515 -18.80 -15.52 -1.95
N CYS A 516 -18.86 -14.95 -3.15
CA CYS A 516 -18.05 -15.40 -4.29
C CYS A 516 -16.56 -15.25 -4.03
N ILE A 517 -16.11 -14.09 -3.51
CA ILE A 517 -14.69 -13.86 -3.18
C ILE A 517 -14.16 -14.93 -2.23
N ILE A 518 -14.89 -15.24 -1.15
CA ILE A 518 -14.50 -16.27 -0.17
C ILE A 518 -14.35 -17.63 -0.85
N VAL A 519 -15.36 -18.05 -1.61
CA VAL A 519 -15.32 -19.38 -2.23
C VAL A 519 -14.23 -19.50 -3.29
N TYR A 520 -14.07 -18.47 -4.12
CA TYR A 520 -13.14 -18.51 -5.25
C TYR A 520 -11.71 -18.56 -4.72
N LYS A 521 -11.44 -17.86 -3.61
CA LYS A 521 -10.16 -17.90 -2.91
C LYS A 521 -9.82 -19.29 -2.37
N TYR A 522 -10.72 -19.90 -1.60
CA TYR A 522 -10.40 -21.15 -0.87
C TYR A 522 -10.52 -22.41 -1.73
N GLU A 523 -11.51 -22.49 -2.65
CA GLU A 523 -11.77 -23.75 -3.39
C GLU A 523 -10.75 -24.00 -4.53
N GLY A 524 -10.16 -22.95 -5.12
CA GLY A 524 -9.21 -23.07 -6.24
C GLY A 524 -9.78 -23.66 -7.53
N LYS A 525 -11.11 -23.88 -7.58
CA LYS A 525 -11.83 -24.52 -8.69
C LYS A 525 -12.53 -23.53 -9.61
N LEU A 526 -12.95 -22.40 -9.06
CA LEU A 526 -13.78 -21.42 -9.73
C LEU A 526 -12.96 -20.21 -10.09
N HIS A 527 -13.33 -19.59 -11.20
CA HIS A 527 -12.59 -18.50 -11.78
C HIS A 527 -13.56 -17.37 -12.14
N MET A 528 -13.23 -16.15 -11.70
CA MET A 528 -14.07 -14.95 -11.84
C MET A 528 -14.55 -14.70 -13.26
N LYS A 529 -13.66 -14.89 -14.25
CA LYS A 529 -13.97 -14.62 -15.67
C LYS A 529 -15.10 -15.51 -16.24
N ASP A 530 -15.41 -16.62 -15.59
CA ASP A 530 -16.48 -17.53 -15.99
C ASP A 530 -17.80 -17.24 -15.25
N ASP A 531 -17.83 -16.23 -14.39
CA ASP A 531 -19.00 -15.80 -13.62
C ASP A 531 -19.52 -14.42 -14.08
N PRO A 532 -20.64 -14.38 -14.82
CA PRO A 532 -21.23 -13.12 -15.27
C PRO A 532 -21.60 -12.14 -14.16
N PHE A 533 -22.01 -12.64 -12.98
CA PHE A 533 -22.35 -11.78 -11.84
C PHE A 533 -21.11 -11.06 -11.33
N MET A 534 -20.01 -11.79 -11.15
CA MET A 534 -18.74 -11.20 -10.71
C MET A 534 -18.23 -10.16 -11.69
N MET A 535 -18.24 -10.46 -12.99
CA MET A 535 -17.75 -9.51 -14.01
C MET A 535 -18.60 -8.24 -14.04
N ASP A 536 -19.93 -8.35 -13.93
CA ASP A 536 -20.83 -7.18 -13.84
C ASP A 536 -20.53 -6.36 -12.57
N ALA A 537 -20.40 -7.01 -11.40
CA ALA A 537 -20.12 -6.32 -10.15
C ALA A 537 -18.78 -5.58 -10.16
N ILE A 538 -17.72 -6.19 -10.71
CA ILE A 538 -16.41 -5.55 -10.88
C ILE A 538 -16.49 -4.36 -11.84
N ASP A 539 -17.21 -4.50 -12.95
CA ASP A 539 -17.41 -3.41 -13.90
C ASP A 539 -18.17 -2.23 -13.25
N GLN A 540 -19.20 -2.49 -12.45
CA GLN A 540 -19.93 -1.43 -11.75
C GLN A 540 -19.09 -0.72 -10.68
N LEU A 541 -18.23 -1.45 -9.95
CA LEU A 541 -17.27 -0.85 -9.02
C LEU A 541 -16.26 0.05 -9.76
N ASN A 542 -15.72 -0.40 -10.89
CA ASN A 542 -14.76 0.37 -11.70
C ASN A 542 -15.38 1.65 -12.28
N ASN A 543 -16.66 1.63 -12.61
CA ASN A 543 -17.39 2.78 -13.14
C ASN A 543 -17.88 3.75 -12.05
N GLY A 544 -17.70 3.42 -10.76
CA GLY A 544 -18.06 4.27 -9.62
C GLY A 544 -19.54 4.22 -9.21
N ASP A 545 -20.45 3.78 -10.07
CA ASP A 545 -21.92 3.78 -9.84
C ASP A 545 -22.32 3.11 -8.52
N THR A 546 -21.87 1.86 -8.29
CA THR A 546 -22.16 1.10 -7.06
C THR A 546 -21.50 1.70 -5.82
N VAL A 547 -20.40 2.43 -6.00
CA VAL A 547 -19.57 2.90 -4.89
C VAL A 547 -20.26 4.05 -4.17
N PHE A 548 -21.00 4.89 -4.90
CA PHE A 548 -21.90 5.86 -4.29
C PHE A 548 -22.90 5.19 -3.35
N ASP A 549 -23.56 4.12 -3.79
CA ASP A 549 -24.53 3.40 -2.96
C ASP A 549 -23.89 2.73 -1.73
N ILE A 550 -22.69 2.17 -1.89
CA ILE A 550 -21.89 1.62 -0.78
C ILE A 550 -21.54 2.73 0.23
N PHE A 551 -21.07 3.88 -0.25
CA PHE A 551 -20.71 5.00 0.61
C PHE A 551 -21.92 5.62 1.30
N ASP A 552 -23.03 5.80 0.59
CA ASP A 552 -24.27 6.29 1.16
C ASP A 552 -24.77 5.34 2.27
N ALA A 553 -24.69 4.02 2.05
CA ALA A 553 -25.01 3.04 3.08
C ALA A 553 -24.07 3.15 4.29
N LEU A 554 -22.76 3.27 4.07
CA LEU A 554 -21.77 3.43 5.15
C LEU A 554 -21.97 4.73 5.93
N ILE A 555 -22.25 5.83 5.24
CA ILE A 555 -22.52 7.14 5.82
C ILE A 555 -23.80 7.08 6.66
N ASP A 556 -24.87 6.48 6.14
CA ASP A 556 -26.12 6.30 6.88
C ASP A 556 -25.90 5.47 8.15
N ILE A 557 -25.12 4.38 8.05
CA ILE A 557 -24.74 3.55 9.20
C ILE A 557 -23.96 4.38 10.23
N VAL A 558 -22.87 5.03 9.83
CA VAL A 558 -21.99 5.72 10.78
C VAL A 558 -22.67 6.95 11.37
N ALA A 559 -23.28 7.78 10.53
CA ALA A 559 -23.80 9.07 10.94
C ALA A 559 -25.19 8.98 11.56
N ASN A 560 -26.10 8.21 10.95
CA ASN A 560 -27.48 8.16 11.40
C ASN A 560 -27.67 7.05 12.42
N ASP A 561 -27.37 5.79 12.09
CA ASP A 561 -27.56 4.68 13.03
C ASP A 561 -26.64 4.84 14.25
N LEU A 562 -25.32 4.81 14.04
CA LEU A 562 -24.36 4.76 15.14
C LEU A 562 -24.24 6.10 15.87
N LEU A 563 -23.93 7.19 15.17
CA LEU A 563 -23.62 8.45 15.84
C LEU A 563 -24.86 9.17 16.36
N GLN A 564 -25.87 9.41 15.51
CA GLN A 564 -27.04 10.20 15.91
C GLN A 564 -28.08 9.39 16.70
N ASP A 565 -28.52 8.25 16.18
CA ASP A 565 -29.63 7.49 16.75
C ASP A 565 -29.23 6.64 17.94
N LYS A 566 -27.93 6.35 18.08
CA LYS A 566 -27.38 5.56 19.18
C LYS A 566 -26.50 6.39 20.11
N ILE A 567 -25.29 6.77 19.70
CA ILE A 567 -24.26 7.35 20.58
C ILE A 567 -24.70 8.70 21.16
N LEU A 568 -24.95 9.71 20.32
CA LEU A 568 -25.21 11.07 20.79
C LEU A 568 -26.57 11.23 21.48
N LYS A 569 -27.50 10.33 21.21
CA LYS A 569 -28.86 10.33 21.77
C LYS A 569 -28.95 9.59 23.10
N ASP A 570 -28.25 8.47 23.26
CA ASP A 570 -28.28 7.68 24.49
C ASP A 570 -27.32 8.22 25.56
N LEU A 571 -26.34 9.05 25.17
CA LEU A 571 -25.39 9.68 26.10
C LEU A 571 -25.84 11.08 26.50
N ASP A 572 -25.76 11.38 27.79
CA ASP A 572 -26.11 12.65 28.42
C ASP A 572 -24.86 13.48 28.78
N LEU A 573 -24.88 14.77 28.44
CA LEU A 573 -23.85 15.70 28.87
C LEU A 573 -24.06 16.07 30.35
N ASN A 574 -23.27 15.45 31.23
CA ASN A 574 -23.28 15.75 32.66
C ASN A 574 -22.11 16.65 33.07
N LEU A 575 -22.26 17.97 32.90
CA LEU A 575 -21.24 18.93 33.38
C LEU A 575 -21.05 18.89 34.90
N GLY A 576 -21.96 18.27 35.66
CA GLY A 576 -21.80 18.04 37.09
C GLY A 576 -20.69 17.04 37.43
N ALA A 577 -20.37 16.11 36.52
CA ALA A 577 -19.34 15.08 36.71
C ALA A 577 -17.92 15.66 36.80
N PHE A 578 -17.71 16.90 36.34
CA PHE A 578 -16.47 17.66 36.56
C PHE A 578 -16.18 17.95 38.04
N PHE A 579 -17.18 17.81 38.92
CA PHE A 579 -17.07 18.14 40.34
C PHE A 579 -17.53 16.95 41.20
N PRO A 580 -16.65 15.95 41.41
CA PRO A 580 -17.00 14.70 42.08
C PRO A 580 -17.60 14.88 43.48
N GLU A 581 -18.39 13.89 43.92
CA GLU A 581 -18.99 13.88 45.25
C GLU A 581 -17.95 13.94 46.37
N GLY A 582 -18.27 14.66 47.46
CA GLY A 582 -17.36 14.87 48.59
C GLY A 582 -16.32 15.97 48.36
N THR A 583 -16.35 16.66 47.23
CA THR A 583 -15.52 17.86 46.98
C THR A 583 -16.21 19.14 47.43
N THR A 584 -15.44 20.20 47.71
CA THR A 584 -16.01 21.53 48.06
C THR A 584 -16.83 22.15 46.91
N LEU A 585 -16.73 21.62 45.69
CA LEU A 585 -17.41 22.09 44.49
C LEU A 585 -18.60 21.22 44.07
N GLU A 586 -18.92 20.16 44.81
CA GLU A 586 -20.07 19.27 44.52
C GLU A 586 -21.40 20.06 44.38
N CYS A 587 -21.57 21.11 45.19
CA CYS A 587 -22.75 22.00 45.11
C CYS A 587 -22.82 22.75 43.77
N VAL A 588 -21.66 23.14 43.20
CA VAL A 588 -21.57 23.77 41.88
C VAL A 588 -21.96 22.78 40.79
N GLY A 589 -21.46 21.54 40.87
CA GLY A 589 -21.85 20.45 39.97
C GLY A 589 -23.36 20.21 39.95
N LYS A 590 -24.00 20.10 41.12
CA LYS A 590 -25.47 19.92 41.26
C LYS A 590 -26.26 21.08 40.64
N ILE A 591 -25.79 22.32 40.80
CA ILE A 591 -26.43 23.49 40.19
C ILE A 591 -26.28 23.46 38.66
N LEU A 592 -25.12 23.09 38.14
CA LEU A 592 -24.87 22.97 36.71
C LEU A 592 -25.76 21.91 36.06
N THR A 593 -25.88 20.72 36.66
CA THR A 593 -26.78 19.66 36.18
C THR A 593 -28.23 20.14 36.11
N VAL A 594 -28.76 20.78 37.15
CA VAL A 594 -30.13 21.35 37.14
C VAL A 594 -30.28 22.45 36.09
N THR A 595 -29.25 23.30 35.93
CA THR A 595 -29.26 24.37 34.93
C THR A 595 -29.29 23.81 33.51
N MET A 596 -28.52 22.75 33.24
CA MET A 596 -28.56 22.02 31.96
C MET A 596 -29.95 21.44 31.70
N MET A 597 -30.56 20.76 32.68
CA MET A 597 -31.92 20.23 32.53
C MET A 597 -32.93 21.34 32.19
N VAL A 598 -32.83 22.53 32.79
CA VAL A 598 -33.73 23.65 32.45
C VAL A 598 -33.46 24.21 31.06
N LEU A 599 -32.20 24.45 30.70
CA LEU A 599 -31.81 25.03 29.40
C LEU A 599 -32.19 24.12 28.22
N PHE A 600 -32.06 22.81 28.41
CA PHE A 600 -32.28 21.83 27.35
C PHE A 600 -33.63 21.11 27.44
N LEU A 601 -34.55 21.59 28.31
CA LEU A 601 -35.92 21.10 28.50
C LEU A 601 -36.01 19.64 28.99
N GLY A 602 -35.05 19.23 29.81
CA GLY A 602 -34.98 17.91 30.41
C GLY A 602 -34.28 16.86 29.55
N ASP A 603 -33.94 17.18 28.30
CA ASP A 603 -33.17 16.32 27.41
C ASP A 603 -31.73 16.85 27.34
N THR A 604 -30.83 16.22 28.08
CA THR A 604 -29.41 16.60 28.15
C THR A 604 -28.53 15.77 27.22
N SER A 605 -29.13 15.05 26.26
CA SER A 605 -28.38 14.25 25.31
C SER A 605 -27.36 15.10 24.56
N TYR A 606 -26.19 14.53 24.26
CA TYR A 606 -25.16 15.22 23.48
C TYR A 606 -25.71 15.73 22.15
N LEU A 607 -26.64 15.00 21.53
CA LEU A 607 -27.32 15.39 20.30
C LEU A 607 -28.14 16.69 20.47
N ASN A 608 -29.05 16.73 21.45
CA ASN A 608 -29.90 17.90 21.70
C ASN A 608 -29.08 19.12 22.14
N VAL A 609 -28.07 18.91 22.98
CA VAL A 609 -27.17 19.97 23.43
C VAL A 609 -26.40 20.57 22.26
N SER A 610 -25.74 19.73 21.47
CA SER A 610 -24.91 20.19 20.35
C SER A 610 -25.72 20.92 19.29
N ASN A 611 -26.89 20.39 18.90
CA ASN A 611 -27.74 21.02 17.90
C ASN A 611 -28.30 22.38 18.37
N LYS A 612 -28.74 22.51 19.63
CA LYS A 612 -29.22 23.80 20.14
C LYS A 612 -28.11 24.85 20.25
N ILE A 613 -26.89 24.44 20.58
CA ILE A 613 -25.72 25.33 20.59
C ILE A 613 -25.42 25.81 19.17
N LEU A 614 -25.37 24.89 18.20
CA LEU A 614 -25.11 25.23 16.79
C LEU A 614 -26.21 26.13 16.21
N GLU A 615 -27.48 25.85 16.49
CA GLU A 615 -28.58 26.73 16.10
C GLU A 615 -28.45 28.15 16.68
N ALA A 616 -28.07 28.25 17.95
CA ALA A 616 -27.90 29.54 18.61
C ALA A 616 -26.71 30.30 18.02
N ALA A 617 -25.58 29.62 17.82
CA ALA A 617 -24.37 30.18 17.20
C ALA A 617 -24.63 30.62 15.75
N ASN A 618 -25.41 29.85 14.99
CA ASN A 618 -25.83 30.21 13.63
C ASN A 618 -26.73 31.44 13.61
N LYS A 619 -27.73 31.54 14.50
CA LYS A 619 -28.57 32.73 14.64
C LYS A 619 -27.78 33.99 15.00
N LEU A 620 -26.64 33.83 15.67
CA LEU A 620 -25.73 34.90 16.03
C LEU A 620 -24.67 35.20 14.94
N GLY A 621 -24.67 34.45 13.83
CA GLY A 621 -23.69 34.59 12.75
C GLY A 621 -22.28 34.17 13.15
N VAL A 622 -22.14 33.31 14.16
CA VAL A 622 -20.84 32.82 14.67
C VAL A 622 -20.37 31.59 13.89
N VAL A 623 -21.30 30.72 13.47
CA VAL A 623 -21.03 29.52 12.65
C VAL A 623 -22.07 29.39 11.55
N ASP A 624 -21.71 28.84 10.40
CA ASP A 624 -22.62 28.71 9.26
C ASP A 624 -23.58 27.51 9.37
N PHE A 625 -23.31 26.60 10.32
CA PHE A 625 -24.00 25.31 10.44
C PHE A 625 -25.02 25.29 11.58
N LYS A 626 -26.14 24.59 11.38
CA LYS A 626 -27.23 24.47 12.36
C LYS A 626 -27.23 23.15 13.13
N SER A 627 -26.45 22.17 12.68
CA SER A 627 -26.37 20.83 13.26
C SER A 627 -24.99 20.24 13.01
N LEU A 628 -24.63 19.21 13.78
CA LEU A 628 -23.40 18.44 13.55
C LEU A 628 -23.42 17.78 12.15
N TRP A 629 -24.60 17.37 11.69
CA TRP A 629 -24.76 16.81 10.36
C TRP A 629 -24.50 17.81 9.23
N GLY A 630 -24.96 19.07 9.37
CA GLY A 630 -24.65 20.10 8.39
C GLY A 630 -23.16 20.47 8.32
N ILE A 631 -22.40 20.18 9.38
CA ILE A 631 -20.93 20.26 9.36
C ILE A 631 -20.36 19.10 8.55
N ALA A 632 -20.77 17.86 8.85
CA ALA A 632 -20.31 16.67 8.14
C ALA A 632 -20.61 16.72 6.63
N GLU A 633 -21.85 17.06 6.24
CA GLU A 633 -22.24 17.22 4.82
C GLU A 633 -21.38 18.25 4.09
N TYR A 634 -21.08 19.37 4.75
CA TYR A 634 -20.25 20.42 4.15
C TYR A 634 -18.84 19.94 3.86
N TYR A 635 -18.18 19.31 4.84
CA TYR A 635 -16.83 18.79 4.65
C TYR A 635 -16.82 17.58 3.70
N MET A 636 -17.82 16.70 3.75
CA MET A 636 -17.92 15.59 2.79
C MET A 636 -18.08 16.10 1.35
N GLY A 637 -19.00 17.03 1.09
CA GLY A 637 -19.16 17.61 -0.25
C GLY A 637 -17.98 18.47 -0.72
N GLU A 638 -17.11 18.90 0.21
CA GLU A 638 -15.87 19.63 -0.12
C GLU A 638 -14.71 18.69 -0.46
N TYR A 639 -14.64 17.50 0.16
CA TYR A 639 -13.46 16.62 0.12
C TYR A 639 -13.71 15.19 -0.42
N LEU A 640 -14.94 14.83 -0.79
CA LEU A 640 -15.31 13.58 -1.48
C LEU A 640 -15.99 13.91 -2.82
N THR A 641 -15.21 14.31 -3.80
CA THR A 641 -15.68 14.53 -5.17
C THR A 641 -16.02 13.20 -5.86
N ASP A 642 -16.83 13.25 -6.94
CA ASP A 642 -17.20 12.07 -7.74
C ASP A 642 -15.97 11.24 -8.15
N THR A 643 -14.91 11.93 -8.57
CA THR A 643 -13.64 11.33 -8.96
C THR A 643 -12.92 10.61 -7.82
N GLN A 644 -13.05 11.09 -6.58
CA GLN A 644 -12.49 10.40 -5.42
C GLN A 644 -13.27 9.11 -5.11
N LEU A 645 -14.60 9.13 -5.31
CA LEU A 645 -15.43 7.95 -5.14
C LEU A 645 -15.17 6.91 -6.24
N GLU A 646 -14.99 7.35 -7.49
CA GLU A 646 -14.53 6.48 -8.59
C GLU A 646 -13.19 5.80 -8.27
N GLY A 647 -12.21 6.55 -7.73
CA GLY A 647 -10.90 5.99 -7.34
C GLY A 647 -11.00 4.93 -6.24
N ILE A 648 -11.89 5.13 -5.28
CA ILE A 648 -12.18 4.12 -4.25
C ILE A 648 -12.89 2.90 -4.87
N GLY A 649 -13.77 3.13 -5.84
CA GLY A 649 -14.42 2.06 -6.59
C GLY A 649 -13.46 1.14 -7.32
N GLN A 650 -12.53 1.73 -8.07
CA GLN A 650 -11.46 1.01 -8.75
C GLN A 650 -10.57 0.25 -7.75
N THR A 651 -10.34 0.81 -6.57
CA THR A 651 -9.62 0.11 -5.50
C THR A 651 -10.38 -1.12 -5.02
N LEU A 652 -11.68 -0.99 -4.73
CA LEU A 652 -12.51 -2.12 -4.28
C LEU A 652 -12.60 -3.21 -5.36
N ALA A 653 -12.74 -2.81 -6.63
CA ALA A 653 -12.70 -3.73 -7.77
C ALA A 653 -11.36 -4.48 -7.84
N ASN A 654 -10.23 -3.78 -7.68
CA ASN A 654 -8.90 -4.40 -7.67
C ASN A 654 -8.75 -5.40 -6.51
N ILE A 655 -9.19 -5.06 -5.31
CA ILE A 655 -9.17 -5.98 -4.16
C ILE A 655 -10.00 -7.23 -4.47
N ALA A 656 -11.23 -7.06 -4.95
CA ALA A 656 -12.10 -8.19 -5.29
C ALA A 656 -11.48 -9.09 -6.37
N CYS A 657 -10.87 -8.51 -7.39
CA CYS A 657 -10.10 -9.25 -8.40
C CYS A 657 -8.92 -10.00 -7.77
N GLU A 658 -8.10 -9.36 -6.94
CA GLU A 658 -6.91 -9.97 -6.33
C GLU A 658 -7.23 -11.21 -5.47
N PHE A 659 -8.42 -11.26 -4.86
CA PHE A 659 -8.85 -12.45 -4.10
C PHE A 659 -9.54 -13.51 -4.96
N ALA A 660 -10.18 -13.13 -6.08
CA ALA A 660 -11.02 -14.01 -6.89
C ALA A 660 -10.37 -14.50 -8.19
N TYR A 661 -9.14 -14.05 -8.49
CA TYR A 661 -8.46 -14.30 -9.77
C TYR A 661 -6.99 -14.69 -9.54
N ASP A 662 -6.59 -15.86 -10.05
CA ASP A 662 -5.20 -16.31 -10.11
C ASP A 662 -4.67 -16.23 -11.56
N ASP A 663 -3.49 -15.62 -11.74
CA ASP A 663 -2.79 -15.50 -13.01
C ASP A 663 -1.87 -16.70 -13.31
N ASN A 664 -1.61 -17.58 -12.33
CA ASN A 664 -0.65 -18.67 -12.45
C ASN A 664 -1.27 -19.94 -13.06
N TYR A 665 -2.47 -20.33 -12.63
CA TYR A 665 -3.19 -21.50 -13.13
C TYR A 665 -4.72 -21.27 -13.21
N ILE A 666 -5.36 -21.91 -14.19
CA ILE A 666 -6.82 -21.78 -14.42
C ILE A 666 -7.62 -22.81 -13.61
N GLU A 667 -6.98 -23.88 -13.12
CA GLU A 667 -7.59 -24.91 -12.26
C GLU A 667 -6.53 -25.48 -11.29
N ASP A 668 -6.59 -25.10 -10.02
CA ASP A 668 -5.60 -25.45 -8.98
C ASP A 668 -5.89 -26.77 -8.27
N VAL A 669 -7.11 -27.28 -8.46
CA VAL A 669 -7.60 -28.51 -7.84
C VAL A 669 -7.05 -29.76 -8.55
N ASN A 670 -7.03 -29.77 -9.89
CA ASN A 670 -6.56 -30.90 -10.70
C ASN A 670 -5.68 -30.42 -11.85
N THR A 671 -4.37 -30.57 -11.72
CA THR A 671 -3.42 -30.04 -12.71
C THR A 671 -2.24 -30.95 -12.96
N THR A 672 -1.53 -30.68 -14.06
CA THR A 672 -0.25 -31.31 -14.39
C THR A 672 0.82 -30.24 -14.48
N ILE A 673 1.76 -30.28 -13.55
CA ILE A 673 2.88 -29.35 -13.43
C ILE A 673 4.10 -29.96 -14.14
N VAL A 674 4.86 -29.14 -14.85
CA VAL A 674 6.04 -29.58 -15.59
C VAL A 674 7.22 -28.65 -15.34
N TYR A 675 8.34 -29.22 -14.92
CA TYR A 675 9.65 -28.59 -14.97
C TYR A 675 10.50 -29.25 -16.06
N ASP A 676 10.93 -28.47 -17.05
CA ASP A 676 11.70 -28.92 -18.23
C ASP A 676 12.98 -28.08 -18.42
N GLY A 677 13.53 -27.56 -17.31
CA GLY A 677 14.68 -26.66 -17.29
C GLY A 677 14.31 -25.18 -17.28
N LYS A 678 15.36 -24.35 -17.42
CA LYS A 678 15.27 -22.90 -17.33
C LYS A 678 14.37 -22.29 -18.42
N VAL A 679 13.61 -21.28 -18.02
CA VAL A 679 12.82 -20.41 -18.92
C VAL A 679 13.50 -19.05 -19.07
N THR A 680 13.10 -18.28 -20.09
CA THR A 680 13.52 -16.87 -20.17
C THR A 680 12.65 -16.06 -19.20
N PRO A 681 13.22 -15.39 -18.18
CA PRO A 681 12.42 -14.56 -17.28
C PRO A 681 11.76 -13.43 -18.06
N ALA A 682 10.45 -13.24 -17.86
CA ALA A 682 9.79 -12.03 -18.32
C ALA A 682 10.35 -10.86 -17.51
N ALA A 683 10.89 -9.86 -18.20
CA ALA A 683 11.35 -8.63 -17.58
C ALA A 683 10.29 -7.56 -17.81
N THR A 684 9.68 -7.08 -16.73
CA THR A 684 8.68 -6.00 -16.77
C THR A 684 8.98 -4.99 -15.68
N ARG A 685 8.25 -3.86 -15.65
CA ARG A 685 8.40 -2.86 -14.59
C ARG A 685 7.70 -3.31 -13.31
N GLU A 686 6.63 -4.08 -13.42
CA GLU A 686 5.78 -4.59 -12.33
C GLU A 686 6.54 -5.64 -11.50
N ASN A 687 7.35 -6.47 -12.15
CA ASN A 687 8.25 -7.40 -11.44
C ASN A 687 9.65 -6.80 -11.14
N TYR A 688 9.80 -5.49 -11.37
CA TYR A 688 10.98 -4.69 -11.05
C TYR A 688 12.29 -5.18 -11.70
N ARG A 689 12.22 -5.96 -12.79
CA ARG A 689 13.39 -6.37 -13.58
C ARG A 689 13.79 -5.32 -14.61
N LEU A 690 12.81 -4.62 -15.17
CA LEU A 690 13.05 -3.42 -15.96
C LEU A 690 13.10 -2.19 -15.05
N PRO A 691 13.85 -1.15 -15.42
CA PRO A 691 13.80 0.14 -14.75
C PRO A 691 12.36 0.65 -14.60
N THR A 692 11.96 0.97 -13.37
CA THR A 692 10.69 1.65 -13.05
C THR A 692 10.97 2.97 -12.35
N ILE A 693 10.03 3.92 -12.41
CA ILE A 693 10.20 5.27 -11.83
C ILE A 693 11.48 5.90 -12.42
N VAL A 694 11.58 5.91 -13.75
CA VAL A 694 12.71 6.55 -14.43
C VAL A 694 12.50 8.06 -14.36
N SER A 695 13.19 8.71 -13.42
CA SER A 695 13.15 10.15 -13.23
C SER A 695 14.32 10.80 -13.94
N THR A 696 14.08 11.85 -14.74
CA THR A 696 15.13 12.64 -15.40
C THR A 696 15.06 14.09 -14.97
N THR A 697 16.18 14.64 -14.49
CA THR A 697 16.30 16.02 -14.01
C THR A 697 17.50 16.71 -14.66
N LEU A 698 17.53 18.04 -14.60
CA LEU A 698 18.72 18.82 -14.95
C LEU A 698 19.87 18.52 -13.99
N GLY A 699 21.10 18.52 -14.53
CA GLY A 699 22.31 18.25 -13.77
C GLY A 699 22.89 19.49 -13.08
N ALA A 700 24.15 19.38 -12.64
CA ALA A 700 24.87 20.45 -11.94
C ALA A 700 25.11 21.71 -12.79
N ASP A 701 25.07 21.57 -14.11
CA ASP A 701 25.18 22.66 -15.09
C ASP A 701 24.41 22.33 -16.38
N GLN A 702 24.34 23.29 -17.29
CA GLN A 702 23.63 23.17 -18.57
C GLN A 702 24.20 22.07 -19.50
N SER A 703 25.37 21.50 -19.21
CA SER A 703 26.01 20.38 -19.94
C SER A 703 25.79 19.01 -19.29
N SER A 704 24.89 18.92 -18.31
CA SER A 704 24.71 17.72 -17.49
C SER A 704 23.25 17.35 -17.24
N ARG A 705 23.00 16.07 -16.99
CA ARG A 705 21.67 15.46 -16.74
C ARG A 705 21.80 14.42 -15.65
N ASN A 706 20.76 14.24 -14.85
CA ASN A 706 20.68 13.13 -13.91
C ASN A 706 19.53 12.20 -14.28
N VAL A 707 19.75 10.90 -14.14
CA VAL A 707 18.71 9.87 -14.29
C VAL A 707 18.71 8.99 -13.04
N SER A 708 17.54 8.71 -12.49
CA SER A 708 17.39 7.76 -11.38
C SER A 708 16.25 6.78 -11.64
N TRP A 709 16.37 5.54 -11.16
CA TRP A 709 15.34 4.51 -11.32
C TRP A 709 15.44 3.44 -10.23
N TYR A 710 14.42 2.56 -10.20
CA TYR A 710 14.32 1.45 -9.27
C TYR A 710 14.32 0.09 -9.97
N THR A 711 14.88 -0.91 -9.29
CA THR A 711 14.78 -2.33 -9.64
C THR A 711 14.72 -3.20 -8.37
N LYS A 712 14.35 -4.47 -8.49
CA LYS A 712 14.45 -5.41 -7.36
C LYS A 712 15.90 -5.67 -6.97
N THR A 713 16.11 -6.12 -5.73
CA THR A 713 17.45 -6.20 -5.13
C THR A 713 18.42 -7.13 -5.88
N SER A 714 17.92 -8.12 -6.62
CA SER A 714 18.73 -9.07 -7.39
C SER A 714 19.31 -8.46 -8.68
N VAL A 715 18.74 -7.37 -9.22
CA VAL A 715 19.28 -6.65 -10.38
C VAL A 715 20.43 -5.76 -9.92
N LYS A 716 21.66 -6.07 -10.36
CA LYS A 716 22.87 -5.35 -9.91
C LYS A 716 23.40 -4.35 -10.95
N GLY A 717 22.99 -4.46 -12.21
CA GLY A 717 23.42 -3.55 -13.26
C GLY A 717 22.97 -2.11 -12.99
N THR A 718 23.87 -1.16 -13.22
CA THR A 718 23.59 0.28 -13.22
C THR A 718 24.23 0.87 -14.46
N ASP A 719 23.69 0.46 -15.60
CA ASP A 719 24.24 0.78 -16.91
C ASP A 719 23.42 1.89 -17.58
N ILE A 720 24.10 2.79 -18.26
CA ILE A 720 23.49 3.75 -19.18
C ILE A 720 24.15 3.61 -20.56
N GLU A 721 23.34 3.69 -21.61
CA GLU A 721 23.78 3.78 -22.98
C GLU A 721 23.29 5.11 -23.56
N ILE A 722 24.20 5.94 -24.08
CA ILE A 722 23.93 7.26 -24.66
C ILE A 722 24.51 7.28 -26.07
N ILE A 723 23.72 7.76 -27.03
CA ILE A 723 24.15 8.00 -28.41
C ILE A 723 23.70 9.39 -28.87
N PRO A 724 24.44 10.05 -29.78
CA PRO A 724 23.95 11.28 -30.40
C PRO A 724 22.62 11.02 -31.13
N TYR A 725 21.73 12.00 -31.15
CA TYR A 725 20.47 11.93 -31.87
C TYR A 725 20.67 11.57 -33.35
N SER A 726 19.80 10.71 -33.88
CA SER A 726 19.75 10.33 -35.30
C SER A 726 18.39 9.73 -35.63
N GLU A 727 17.89 9.89 -36.87
CA GLU A 727 16.59 9.32 -37.28
C GLU A 727 16.45 7.80 -37.10
N ASN A 728 17.57 7.07 -37.04
CA ASN A 728 17.60 5.62 -36.87
C ASN A 728 18.60 5.26 -35.76
N PRO A 729 18.25 5.45 -34.48
CA PRO A 729 19.15 5.17 -33.37
C PRO A 729 19.52 3.69 -33.33
N VAL A 730 20.82 3.38 -33.19
CA VAL A 730 21.31 2.00 -33.05
C VAL A 730 22.03 1.87 -31.73
N PHE A 731 21.32 1.30 -30.76
CA PHE A 731 21.91 0.87 -29.50
C PHE A 731 22.56 -0.52 -29.66
N ILE A 732 23.70 -0.74 -29.01
CA ILE A 732 24.49 -1.97 -29.09
C ILE A 732 24.33 -2.88 -27.87
N GLY A 733 23.58 -2.45 -26.85
CA GLY A 733 23.26 -3.27 -25.67
C GLY A 733 24.39 -3.34 -24.65
N LYS A 734 25.21 -2.29 -24.57
CA LYS A 734 26.31 -2.18 -23.60
C LYS A 734 26.36 -0.76 -23.06
N SER A 735 26.82 -0.59 -21.83
CA SER A 735 27.12 0.75 -21.34
C SER A 735 28.15 1.42 -22.24
N MET A 736 27.75 2.54 -22.84
CA MET A 736 28.52 3.29 -23.82
C MET A 736 28.02 4.73 -23.81
N VAL A 737 28.95 5.68 -23.91
CA VAL A 737 28.63 7.10 -24.05
C VAL A 737 29.47 7.76 -25.15
N PRO A 738 29.02 8.89 -25.73
CA PRO A 738 29.79 9.62 -26.73
C PRO A 738 31.14 10.10 -26.18
N TYR A 739 32.08 10.37 -27.08
CA TYR A 739 33.39 10.90 -26.69
C TYR A 739 33.24 12.25 -25.97
N GLY A 740 33.84 12.38 -24.79
CA GLY A 740 33.78 13.61 -23.98
C GLY A 740 32.71 13.57 -22.87
N VAL A 741 31.67 12.74 -23.04
CA VAL A 741 30.66 12.50 -22.01
C VAL A 741 31.23 11.64 -20.90
N LYS A 742 30.95 12.02 -19.66
CA LYS A 742 31.34 11.28 -18.45
C LYS A 742 30.09 10.86 -17.69
N VAL A 743 30.17 9.68 -17.09
CA VAL A 743 29.10 9.13 -16.28
C VAL A 743 29.65 8.77 -14.90
N ASN A 744 28.94 9.23 -13.86
CA ASN A 744 29.10 8.73 -12.50
C ASN A 744 27.86 7.89 -12.14
N VAL A 745 28.07 6.71 -11.57
CA VAL A 745 26.98 5.79 -11.23
C VAL A 745 26.98 5.46 -9.75
N LYS A 746 25.80 5.34 -9.18
CA LYS A 746 25.58 4.96 -7.78
C LYS A 746 24.41 3.99 -7.70
N THR A 747 24.55 2.97 -6.86
CA THR A 747 23.46 2.06 -6.51
C THR A 747 23.30 2.04 -5.01
N GLU A 748 22.07 2.21 -4.54
CA GLU A 748 21.74 2.23 -3.13
C GLU A 748 20.65 1.20 -2.86
N ARG A 749 20.83 0.38 -1.83
CA ARG A 749 19.74 -0.45 -1.32
C ARG A 749 18.88 0.43 -0.41
N THR A 750 17.61 0.58 -0.75
CA THR A 750 16.66 1.39 0.02
C THR A 750 15.39 0.61 0.29
N GLU A 751 14.69 0.97 1.36
CA GLU A 751 13.34 0.46 1.63
C GLU A 751 12.31 1.38 1.00
N ARG A 752 11.32 0.79 0.33
CA ARG A 752 10.14 1.49 -0.19
C ARG A 752 8.90 0.97 0.51
N GLN A 753 7.92 1.85 0.72
CA GLN A 753 6.69 1.53 1.42
C GLN A 753 5.52 1.53 0.44
N PHE A 754 4.52 0.70 0.68
CA PHE A 754 3.19 0.85 0.12
C PHE A 754 2.14 0.34 1.11
N PRO A 755 0.92 0.86 1.06
CA PRO A 755 -0.18 0.34 1.87
C PRO A 755 -0.64 -1.03 1.37
N GLY A 756 -0.93 -1.97 2.29
CA GLY A 756 -1.56 -3.24 1.93
C GLY A 756 -2.98 -3.05 1.39
N VAL A 757 -3.72 -2.06 1.91
CA VAL A 757 -4.97 -1.57 1.34
C VAL A 757 -4.88 -0.05 1.19
N ASP A 758 -5.01 0.44 -0.03
CA ASP A 758 -4.94 1.86 -0.38
C ASP A 758 -6.32 2.41 -0.69
N LEU A 759 -6.95 3.15 0.21
CA LEU A 759 -8.23 3.82 -0.08
C LEU A 759 -8.04 5.16 -0.80
N GLY A 760 -6.94 5.31 -1.54
CA GLY A 760 -6.53 6.51 -2.26
C GLY A 760 -5.92 7.60 -1.37
N VAL A 761 -6.60 7.96 -0.27
CA VAL A 761 -6.15 8.98 0.70
C VAL A 761 -5.62 8.36 2.00
N ILE A 762 -6.10 7.15 2.34
CA ILE A 762 -5.73 6.44 3.56
C ILE A 762 -5.17 5.08 3.20
N GLY A 763 -3.89 4.90 3.49
CA GLY A 763 -3.24 3.60 3.46
C GLY A 763 -3.35 2.90 4.82
N ILE A 764 -3.82 1.65 4.84
CA ILE A 764 -3.80 0.79 6.02
C ILE A 764 -2.88 -0.41 5.77
N MET A 765 -2.35 -0.99 6.86
CA MET A 765 -1.45 -2.14 6.81
C MET A 765 -0.19 -1.87 5.95
N ASN A 766 0.49 -0.75 6.23
CA ASN A 766 1.69 -0.36 5.48
C ASN A 766 2.79 -1.41 5.57
N TYR A 767 3.37 -1.75 4.42
CA TYR A 767 4.47 -2.70 4.29
C TYR A 767 5.67 -2.06 3.59
N LYS A 768 6.87 -2.50 3.99
CA LYS A 768 8.15 -2.03 3.43
C LYS A 768 8.91 -3.19 2.81
N PHE A 769 9.49 -2.95 1.64
CA PHE A 769 10.32 -3.93 0.93
C PHE A 769 11.61 -3.29 0.42
N PRO A 770 12.71 -4.06 0.37
CA PRO A 770 13.98 -3.55 -0.12
C PRO A 770 14.01 -3.50 -1.65
N MET A 771 14.61 -2.46 -2.20
CA MET A 771 14.87 -2.29 -3.63
C MET A 771 16.27 -1.74 -3.88
N ASN A 772 16.75 -1.82 -5.12
CA ASN A 772 17.91 -1.05 -5.56
C ASN A 772 17.43 0.24 -6.22
N ARG A 773 17.89 1.38 -5.71
CA ARG A 773 17.83 2.67 -6.38
C ARG A 773 19.12 2.87 -7.15
N HIS A 774 19.00 3.23 -8.41
CA HIS A 774 20.10 3.48 -9.33
C HIS A 774 20.11 4.97 -9.67
N ILE A 775 21.29 5.57 -9.65
CA ILE A 775 21.49 6.99 -9.96
C ILE A 775 22.65 7.11 -10.93
N VAL A 776 22.45 7.91 -11.97
CA VAL A 776 23.41 8.18 -13.02
C VAL A 776 23.51 9.68 -13.22
N GLU A 777 24.69 10.23 -13.00
CA GLU A 777 25.02 11.63 -13.28
C GLU A 777 25.82 11.69 -14.58
N VAL A 778 25.27 12.36 -15.59
CA VAL A 778 25.88 12.52 -16.91
C VAL A 778 26.41 13.94 -17.04
N SER A 779 27.66 14.10 -17.46
CA SER A 779 28.29 15.42 -17.68
C SER A 779 29.07 15.47 -18.98
N GLY A 780 29.32 16.69 -19.49
CA GLY A 780 30.06 16.89 -20.73
C GLY A 780 29.23 16.65 -22.00
N LEU A 781 27.90 16.79 -21.90
CA LEU A 781 27.01 16.82 -23.05
C LEU A 781 27.18 18.17 -23.78
N GLU A 782 27.35 18.13 -25.10
CA GLU A 782 27.57 19.35 -25.88
C GLU A 782 26.30 20.23 -25.96
N ALA A 783 26.47 21.54 -25.87
CA ALA A 783 25.40 22.52 -25.99
C ALA A 783 24.66 22.43 -27.34
N GLY A 784 23.34 22.62 -27.32
CA GLY A 784 22.46 22.59 -28.51
C GLY A 784 22.44 21.24 -29.24
N LYS A 785 22.83 20.16 -28.57
CA LYS A 785 22.74 18.79 -29.10
C LYS A 785 21.61 18.03 -28.43
N GLU A 786 21.10 17.07 -29.19
CA GLU A 786 20.20 16.05 -28.68
C GLU A 786 20.91 14.70 -28.61
N TYR A 787 20.52 13.90 -27.61
CA TYR A 787 21.03 12.55 -27.40
C TYR A 787 19.89 11.60 -27.08
N TYR A 788 19.96 10.37 -27.58
CA TYR A 788 19.14 9.30 -27.07
C TYR A 788 19.85 8.58 -25.94
N TYR A 789 19.09 8.17 -24.92
CA TYR A 789 19.60 7.37 -23.82
C TYR A 789 18.65 6.23 -23.46
N ARG A 790 19.18 5.24 -22.74
CA ARG A 790 18.43 4.23 -21.99
C ARG A 790 19.25 3.74 -20.82
N VAL A 791 18.56 3.28 -19.77
CA VAL A 791 19.18 2.80 -18.53
C VAL A 791 18.81 1.34 -18.26
N GLY A 792 19.58 0.62 -17.45
CA GLY A 792 19.23 -0.75 -17.05
C GLY A 792 20.40 -1.64 -16.64
N ASP A 793 20.28 -2.93 -16.94
CA ASP A 793 21.30 -3.97 -16.71
C ASP A 793 21.74 -4.58 -18.05
N ALA A 794 22.90 -4.15 -18.51
CA ALA A 794 23.47 -4.58 -19.79
C ALA A 794 23.81 -6.08 -19.79
N SER A 795 24.10 -6.67 -18.63
CA SER A 795 24.47 -8.09 -18.52
C SER A 795 23.29 -9.02 -18.77
N ARG A 796 22.07 -8.53 -18.50
CA ARG A 796 20.81 -9.25 -18.70
C ARG A 796 20.03 -8.78 -19.93
N ASN A 797 20.50 -7.72 -20.59
CA ASN A 797 19.79 -7.03 -21.67
C ASN A 797 18.40 -6.54 -21.22
N TRP A 798 18.32 -6.07 -19.98
CA TRP A 798 17.11 -5.49 -19.39
C TRP A 798 17.27 -3.97 -19.39
N TRP A 799 16.66 -3.32 -20.37
CA TRP A 799 16.78 -1.89 -20.62
C TRP A 799 15.42 -1.22 -20.45
N SER A 800 15.43 0.03 -20.00
CA SER A 800 14.28 0.93 -20.13
C SER A 800 13.92 1.14 -21.60
N ASP A 801 12.79 1.80 -21.81
CA ASP A 801 12.51 2.47 -23.08
C ASP A 801 13.57 3.55 -23.39
N ILE A 802 13.52 4.07 -24.61
CA ILE A 802 14.46 5.09 -25.09
C ILE A 802 13.91 6.45 -24.66
N GLY A 803 14.76 7.26 -24.04
CA GLY A 803 14.48 8.66 -23.76
C GLY A 803 15.44 9.59 -24.52
N THR A 804 15.21 10.89 -24.39
CA THR A 804 15.98 11.94 -25.08
C THR A 804 16.52 12.98 -24.09
N PHE A 805 17.74 13.44 -24.31
CA PHE A 805 18.28 14.66 -23.70
C PHE A 805 18.36 15.76 -24.74
N LYS A 806 17.59 16.83 -24.55
CA LYS A 806 17.74 18.10 -25.27
C LYS A 806 18.62 19.04 -24.43
N MET A 807 19.75 19.48 -24.98
CA MET A 807 20.71 20.33 -24.27
C MET A 807 20.49 21.79 -24.60
N ALA A 808 20.59 22.64 -23.58
CA ALA A 808 20.62 24.09 -23.72
C ALA A 808 21.67 24.52 -24.76
N ASP A 809 21.31 25.45 -25.63
CA ASP A 809 22.13 25.91 -26.75
C ASP A 809 22.80 27.26 -26.48
N GLY A 810 22.48 27.89 -25.35
CA GLY A 810 22.98 29.20 -24.96
C GLY A 810 22.31 30.36 -25.72
N SER A 811 21.17 30.10 -26.37
CA SER A 811 20.33 31.14 -26.98
C SER A 811 19.57 31.93 -25.91
N ASP A 812 18.88 32.99 -26.35
CA ASP A 812 17.92 33.75 -25.58
C ASP A 812 16.48 33.24 -25.76
N GLU A 813 16.32 32.02 -26.29
CA GLU A 813 15.04 31.32 -26.45
C GLU A 813 14.93 30.18 -25.43
N THR A 814 13.76 30.03 -24.81
CA THR A 814 13.47 28.92 -23.90
C THR A 814 11.97 28.67 -23.89
N SER A 815 11.55 27.42 -23.95
CA SER A 815 10.14 27.05 -23.81
C SER A 815 10.00 26.01 -22.73
N PHE A 816 9.00 26.13 -21.85
CA PHE A 816 8.75 25.14 -20.81
C PHE A 816 7.27 24.98 -20.53
N ILE A 817 6.93 23.80 -19.98
CA ILE A 817 5.58 23.47 -19.54
C ILE A 817 5.51 23.61 -18.02
N HIS A 818 4.42 24.17 -17.52
CA HIS A 818 4.08 24.17 -16.10
C HIS A 818 2.85 23.29 -15.87
N ILE A 819 2.99 22.39 -14.91
CA ILE A 819 1.92 21.55 -14.38
C ILE A 819 1.92 21.66 -12.86
N CYS A 820 0.79 21.31 -12.26
CA CYS A 820 0.66 21.23 -10.82
C CYS A 820 -0.31 20.13 -10.44
N ASP A 821 -0.13 19.58 -9.24
CA ASP A 821 -1.10 18.71 -8.60
C ASP A 821 -1.55 17.53 -9.53
N PRO A 822 -0.62 16.67 -10.02
CA PRO A 822 -0.98 15.47 -10.77
C PRO A 822 -1.54 14.34 -9.90
N GLN A 823 -1.53 14.49 -8.57
CA GLN A 823 -1.86 13.42 -7.62
C GLN A 823 -3.20 12.76 -7.91
N SER A 824 -3.16 11.43 -7.87
CA SER A 824 -4.26 10.53 -8.23
C SER A 824 -4.23 9.28 -7.34
N GLN A 825 -5.34 8.53 -7.33
CA GLN A 825 -5.58 7.42 -6.40
C GLN A 825 -5.43 6.04 -7.04
N SER A 826 -5.45 5.96 -8.37
CA SER A 826 -5.35 4.72 -9.13
C SER A 826 -4.49 4.89 -10.38
N GLU A 827 -4.01 3.77 -10.93
CA GLU A 827 -3.26 3.76 -12.20
C GLU A 827 -4.04 4.43 -13.34
N GLN A 828 -5.33 4.10 -13.47
CA GLN A 828 -6.22 4.66 -14.49
C GLN A 828 -6.36 6.18 -14.38
N GLN A 829 -6.36 6.73 -13.16
CA GLN A 829 -6.35 8.18 -12.97
C GLN A 829 -5.00 8.80 -13.36
N TYR A 830 -3.88 8.13 -13.11
CA TYR A 830 -2.57 8.59 -13.62
C TYR A 830 -2.44 8.51 -15.15
N GLU A 831 -3.28 7.74 -15.86
CA GLU A 831 -3.38 7.84 -17.33
C GLU A 831 -3.94 9.21 -17.78
N THR A 832 -4.79 9.84 -16.95
CA THR A 832 -5.27 11.21 -17.21
C THR A 832 -4.11 12.20 -17.18
N PHE A 833 -3.27 12.12 -16.15
CA PHE A 833 -2.04 12.91 -16.06
C PHE A 833 -1.12 12.65 -17.26
N SER A 834 -0.91 11.37 -17.60
CA SER A 834 -0.11 10.99 -18.78
C SER A 834 -0.63 11.64 -20.06
N LYS A 835 -1.96 11.69 -20.26
CA LYS A 835 -2.54 12.34 -21.43
C LYS A 835 -2.34 13.86 -21.41
N VAL A 836 -2.42 14.51 -20.24
CA VAL A 836 -2.18 15.96 -20.12
C VAL A 836 -0.76 16.30 -20.55
N ILE A 837 0.25 15.57 -20.06
CA ILE A 837 1.65 15.85 -20.40
C ILE A 837 1.96 15.52 -21.87
N GLU A 838 1.38 14.45 -22.43
CA GLU A 838 1.52 14.09 -23.84
C GLU A 838 1.00 15.24 -24.72
N THR A 839 -0.23 15.68 -24.47
CA THR A 839 -0.84 16.81 -25.19
C THR A 839 -0.04 18.09 -25.03
N ALA A 840 0.44 18.39 -23.81
CA ALA A 840 1.26 19.58 -23.57
C ALA A 840 2.57 19.55 -24.35
N TYR A 841 3.26 18.40 -24.38
CA TYR A 841 4.53 18.21 -25.07
C TYR A 841 4.37 18.20 -26.59
N GLU A 842 3.23 17.75 -27.13
CA GLU A 842 2.92 17.89 -28.56
C GLU A 842 2.66 19.34 -28.97
N MET A 843 2.10 20.15 -28.07
CA MET A 843 1.76 21.56 -28.33
C MET A 843 2.94 22.52 -28.15
N TYR A 844 3.87 22.21 -27.24
CA TYR A 844 5.03 23.04 -26.93
C TYR A 844 6.32 22.24 -27.09
N ASP A 845 7.25 22.73 -27.91
CA ASP A 845 8.63 22.21 -27.99
C ASP A 845 9.41 22.57 -26.71
N SER A 846 9.04 21.89 -25.63
CA SER A 846 9.43 22.19 -24.27
C SER A 846 10.84 21.69 -23.95
N ASP A 847 11.66 22.55 -23.36
CA ASP A 847 13.00 22.24 -22.88
C ASP A 847 12.99 21.50 -21.53
N PHE A 848 12.00 21.78 -20.69
CA PHE A 848 11.79 21.14 -19.39
C PHE A 848 10.35 21.33 -18.89
N ILE A 849 9.97 20.60 -17.85
CA ILE A 849 8.69 20.72 -17.14
C ILE A 849 8.97 21.26 -15.74
N ILE A 850 8.21 22.27 -15.31
CA ILE A 850 8.09 22.66 -13.90
C ILE A 850 6.84 21.98 -13.34
N ASN A 851 7.01 21.17 -12.29
CA ASN A 851 5.89 20.65 -11.51
C ASN A 851 5.87 21.32 -10.12
N THR A 852 4.81 22.05 -9.78
CA THR A 852 4.73 22.75 -8.48
C THR A 852 4.26 21.89 -7.31
N GLY A 853 4.43 20.56 -7.37
CA GLY A 853 4.30 19.65 -6.23
C GLY A 853 2.97 18.92 -6.17
N ASP A 854 2.79 18.13 -5.10
CA ASP A 854 1.74 17.11 -4.97
C ASP A 854 1.75 16.14 -6.15
N ASN A 855 2.91 15.50 -6.31
CA ASN A 855 3.16 14.48 -7.33
C ASN A 855 2.26 13.25 -7.10
N VAL A 856 2.06 12.90 -5.84
CA VAL A 856 1.31 11.73 -5.39
C VAL A 856 0.41 12.08 -4.21
N ASP A 857 -0.55 11.21 -3.90
CA ASP A 857 -1.48 11.44 -2.79
C ASP A 857 -0.88 11.15 -1.40
N HIS A 858 0.19 10.36 -1.34
CA HIS A 858 0.94 10.17 -0.11
C HIS A 858 2.42 9.91 -0.42
N GLY A 859 3.32 10.75 0.09
CA GLY A 859 4.75 10.74 -0.26
C GLY A 859 5.48 9.40 -0.05
N ASP A 860 5.07 8.59 0.93
CA ASP A 860 5.62 7.25 1.15
C ASP A 860 5.03 6.15 0.24
N ASN A 861 3.92 6.39 -0.47
CA ASN A 861 3.25 5.37 -1.27
C ASN A 861 4.00 5.13 -2.60
N PHE A 862 4.84 4.10 -2.61
CA PHE A 862 5.66 3.74 -3.76
C PHE A 862 4.86 3.39 -5.02
N ARG A 863 3.66 2.82 -4.86
CA ARG A 863 2.82 2.43 -6.01
C ARG A 863 2.29 3.66 -6.75
N GLN A 864 1.93 4.73 -6.03
CA GLN A 864 1.52 6.00 -6.65
C GLN A 864 2.68 6.67 -7.41
N TRP A 865 3.90 6.63 -6.86
CA TRP A 865 5.10 7.08 -7.60
C TRP A 865 5.36 6.23 -8.84
N GLN A 866 5.15 4.91 -8.74
CA GLN A 866 5.25 4.00 -9.88
C GLN A 866 4.27 4.39 -10.98
N TRP A 867 3.00 4.61 -10.66
CA TRP A 867 1.99 5.02 -11.62
C TRP A 867 2.32 6.37 -12.26
N LEU A 868 2.63 7.40 -11.47
CA LEU A 868 2.99 8.74 -11.95
C LEU A 868 4.07 8.69 -13.05
N PHE A 869 5.16 7.94 -12.84
CA PHE A 869 6.26 7.89 -13.79
C PHE A 869 6.06 6.85 -14.90
N ASN A 870 5.47 5.70 -14.60
CA ASN A 870 5.40 4.61 -15.55
C ASN A 870 4.32 4.85 -16.61
N THR A 871 3.13 5.35 -16.25
CA THR A 871 2.06 5.65 -17.22
C THR A 871 2.52 6.73 -18.19
N ALA A 872 3.21 7.74 -17.66
CA ALA A 872 3.75 8.91 -18.33
C ALA A 872 5.13 8.72 -18.99
N SER A 873 5.67 7.49 -18.99
CA SER A 873 7.09 7.27 -19.30
C SER A 873 7.49 7.62 -20.74
N GLU A 874 6.57 7.51 -21.70
CA GLU A 874 6.83 7.86 -23.10
C GLU A 874 7.21 9.34 -23.24
N THR A 875 6.58 10.22 -22.45
CA THR A 875 6.85 11.67 -22.46
C THR A 875 7.92 12.06 -21.44
N LEU A 876 7.84 11.55 -20.20
CA LEU A 876 8.74 11.96 -19.11
C LEU A 876 10.19 11.52 -19.33
N MET A 877 10.45 10.49 -20.12
CA MET A 877 11.81 10.10 -20.48
C MET A 877 12.42 10.99 -21.58
N ASP A 878 11.61 11.71 -22.36
CA ASP A 878 12.04 12.62 -23.42
C ASP A 878 12.25 14.06 -22.96
N THR A 879 11.90 14.36 -21.70
CA THR A 879 12.08 15.68 -21.10
C THR A 879 12.70 15.58 -19.70
N THR A 880 12.85 16.72 -19.04
CA THR A 880 13.26 16.79 -17.63
C THR A 880 12.14 17.42 -16.82
N MET A 881 11.82 16.85 -15.67
CA MET A 881 10.81 17.39 -14.77
C MET A 881 11.46 17.89 -13.49
N MET A 882 11.31 19.19 -13.22
CA MET A 882 11.84 19.88 -12.06
C MET A 882 10.67 20.13 -11.10
N SER A 883 10.60 19.34 -10.03
CA SER A 883 9.43 19.28 -9.15
C SER A 883 9.69 19.92 -7.78
N ALA A 884 8.76 20.78 -7.35
CA ALA A 884 8.65 21.26 -5.98
C ALA A 884 8.04 20.20 -5.05
N SER A 885 8.22 20.36 -3.74
CA SER A 885 7.54 19.53 -2.75
C SER A 885 6.20 20.12 -2.37
N GLY A 886 5.13 19.34 -2.50
CA GLY A 886 3.82 19.67 -1.97
C GLY A 886 3.55 19.11 -0.57
N ASN A 887 2.38 19.40 0.00
CA ASN A 887 2.04 18.88 1.32
C ASN A 887 1.84 17.36 1.32
N HIS A 888 1.44 16.77 0.20
CA HIS A 888 1.31 15.31 0.09
C HIS A 888 2.67 14.60 0.07
N GLU A 889 3.71 15.22 -0.50
CA GLU A 889 5.09 14.74 -0.32
C GLU A 889 5.53 14.84 1.15
N GLY A 890 5.14 15.91 1.85
CA GLY A 890 5.43 16.11 3.27
C GLY A 890 4.70 15.15 4.23
N MET A 891 3.74 14.36 3.74
CA MET A 891 3.13 13.25 4.49
C MET A 891 4.03 12.00 4.53
N GLY A 892 5.03 11.91 3.65
CA GLY A 892 6.08 10.89 3.71
C GLY A 892 7.43 11.46 4.15
N SER A 893 8.40 10.58 4.42
CA SER A 893 9.76 11.02 4.75
C SER A 893 10.66 11.02 3.52
N TYR A 894 11.30 12.15 3.22
CA TYR A 894 12.27 12.31 2.13
C TYR A 894 11.69 11.95 0.74
N ALA A 895 10.38 12.20 0.53
CA ALA A 895 9.66 11.71 -0.65
C ALA A 895 10.28 12.22 -1.96
N ILE A 896 10.63 13.51 -2.04
CA ILE A 896 11.29 14.08 -3.22
C ILE A 896 12.67 13.46 -3.43
N GLU A 897 13.54 13.42 -2.41
CA GLU A 897 14.90 12.87 -2.56
C GLU A 897 14.92 11.38 -2.91
N LYS A 898 13.91 10.62 -2.49
CA LYS A 898 13.78 9.20 -2.84
C LYS A 898 13.39 8.99 -4.30
N ASN A 899 12.63 9.89 -4.92
CA ASN A 899 12.07 9.69 -6.26
C ASN A 899 12.72 10.55 -7.35
N TYR A 900 13.37 11.65 -6.97
CA TYR A 900 14.17 12.51 -7.84
C TYR A 900 15.61 12.59 -7.34
N TYR A 901 16.54 12.90 -8.24
CA TYR A 901 17.91 13.24 -7.88
C TYR A 901 18.24 14.61 -8.46
N TYR A 902 18.49 15.59 -7.60
CA TYR A 902 18.83 16.95 -8.01
C TYR A 902 20.28 17.27 -7.69
N SER A 903 20.92 18.07 -8.56
CA SER A 903 22.24 18.63 -8.31
C SER A 903 22.13 19.99 -7.61
N ASN A 904 23.23 20.46 -7.02
CA ASN A 904 23.32 21.77 -6.38
C ASN A 904 22.31 22.03 -5.24
N VAL A 905 21.81 20.96 -4.61
CA VAL A 905 20.90 21.08 -3.46
C VAL A 905 21.69 21.65 -2.26
N PRO A 906 21.28 22.81 -1.68
CA PRO A 906 21.93 23.38 -0.51
C PRO A 906 21.75 22.48 0.72
N GLU A 907 22.65 22.62 1.70
CA GLU A 907 22.54 21.92 2.99
C GLU A 907 21.26 22.37 3.72
N GLN A 908 20.34 21.44 3.94
CA GLN A 908 19.02 21.70 4.49
C GLN A 908 18.46 20.44 5.15
N ASP A 909 17.35 20.59 5.88
CA ASP A 909 16.51 19.45 6.24
C ASP A 909 15.62 19.08 5.06
N THR A 910 15.71 17.83 4.62
CA THR A 910 15.05 17.32 3.40
C THR A 910 13.84 16.44 3.71
N GLU A 911 13.50 16.23 4.99
CA GLU A 911 12.48 15.28 5.41
C GLU A 911 11.10 15.60 4.79
N SER A 912 10.69 16.87 4.79
CA SER A 912 9.39 17.33 4.31
C SER A 912 9.40 17.88 2.88
N GLY A 913 10.52 17.77 2.18
CA GLY A 913 10.75 18.37 0.86
C GLY A 913 12.12 19.05 0.74
N ILE A 914 12.43 19.60 -0.42
CA ILE A 914 13.71 20.27 -0.68
C ILE A 914 13.49 21.60 -1.44
N TYR A 915 14.38 22.56 -1.23
CA TYR A 915 14.53 23.76 -2.06
C TYR A 915 15.86 23.75 -2.81
N PHE A 916 15.87 24.21 -4.05
CA PHE A 916 17.03 24.20 -4.95
C PHE A 916 16.80 25.16 -6.12
N SER A 917 17.83 25.42 -6.94
CA SER A 917 17.72 26.25 -8.15
C SER A 917 18.39 25.58 -9.36
N PHE A 918 18.02 26.03 -10.56
CA PHE A 918 18.62 25.57 -11.80
C PHE A 918 18.60 26.65 -12.88
N ASP A 919 19.50 26.49 -13.85
CA ASP A 919 19.60 27.34 -15.04
C ASP A 919 19.31 26.55 -16.30
N TYR A 920 18.63 27.19 -17.26
CA TYR A 920 18.52 26.71 -18.63
C TYR A 920 18.53 27.90 -19.59
N ASN A 921 19.48 27.94 -20.53
CA ASN A 921 19.70 29.10 -21.40
C ASN A 921 19.81 30.40 -20.58
N ASN A 922 18.94 31.39 -20.79
CA ASN A 922 18.93 32.68 -20.08
C ASN A 922 17.90 32.76 -18.94
N VAL A 923 17.38 31.62 -18.49
CA VAL A 923 16.39 31.48 -17.42
C VAL A 923 17.04 30.91 -16.17
N HIS A 924 16.70 31.50 -15.02
CA HIS A 924 17.03 30.99 -13.69
C HIS A 924 15.75 30.75 -12.88
N VAL A 925 15.62 29.56 -12.29
CA VAL A 925 14.44 29.15 -11.51
C VAL A 925 14.88 28.72 -10.12
N ALA A 926 14.30 29.33 -9.08
CA ALA A 926 14.35 28.78 -7.72
C ALA A 926 13.09 27.98 -7.42
N VAL A 927 13.26 26.80 -6.86
CA VAL A 927 12.18 25.91 -6.40
C VAL A 927 12.17 25.96 -4.87
N LEU A 928 11.04 26.37 -4.29
CA LEU A 928 10.89 26.51 -2.84
C LEU A 928 10.14 25.32 -2.22
N ASN A 929 10.51 24.99 -0.99
CA ASN A 929 9.80 24.05 -0.12
C ASN A 929 8.87 24.81 0.84
N THR A 930 7.58 24.84 0.54
CA THR A 930 6.55 25.47 1.37
C THR A 930 6.13 24.65 2.60
N ASN A 931 6.75 23.50 2.84
CA ASN A 931 6.62 22.73 4.08
C ASN A 931 7.71 23.05 5.10
N ASN A 932 8.82 23.66 4.67
CA ASN A 932 9.92 24.05 5.54
C ASN A 932 9.61 25.42 6.20
N LEU A 933 8.90 25.36 7.33
CA LEU A 933 8.36 26.51 8.03
C LEU A 933 9.05 26.76 9.39
N ASN A 934 9.10 28.03 9.79
CA ASN A 934 9.45 28.48 11.14
C ASN A 934 8.28 28.30 12.13
N ASP A 935 8.52 28.56 13.42
CA ASP A 935 7.52 28.48 14.50
C ASP A 935 6.26 29.35 14.26
N ASP A 936 6.41 30.50 13.59
CA ASP A 936 5.32 31.42 13.27
C ASP A 936 4.59 31.10 11.96
N LYS A 937 4.97 30.01 11.31
CA LYS A 937 4.45 29.49 10.03
C LYS A 937 4.83 30.27 8.77
N SER A 938 5.82 31.16 8.84
CA SER A 938 6.55 31.68 7.65
C SER A 938 7.54 30.64 7.11
N LEU A 939 8.15 30.89 5.93
CA LEU A 939 9.25 30.05 5.45
C LEU A 939 10.43 30.11 6.43
N SER A 940 11.27 29.07 6.43
CA SER A 940 12.46 29.08 7.28
C SER A 940 13.42 30.22 6.93
N ASP A 941 14.05 30.81 7.95
CA ASP A 941 15.00 31.91 7.76
C ASP A 941 16.14 31.49 6.82
N ALA A 942 16.61 30.24 6.94
CA ALA A 942 17.67 29.67 6.11
C ALA A 942 17.27 29.58 4.63
N GLN A 943 16.02 29.19 4.34
CA GLN A 943 15.53 29.12 2.96
C GLN A 943 15.34 30.52 2.36
N VAL A 944 14.88 31.49 3.16
CA VAL A 944 14.73 32.89 2.71
C VAL A 944 16.09 33.52 2.42
N ASP A 945 17.07 33.35 3.32
CA ASP A 945 18.44 33.81 3.12
C ASP A 945 19.07 33.18 1.87
N TRP A 946 18.89 31.87 1.68
CA TRP A 946 19.34 31.16 0.49
C TRP A 946 18.72 31.72 -0.80
N LEU A 947 17.40 31.94 -0.83
CA LEU A 947 16.70 32.49 -2.01
C LEU A 947 17.23 33.88 -2.38
N ILE A 948 17.50 34.72 -1.38
CA ILE A 948 18.08 36.05 -1.60
C ILE A 948 19.46 35.94 -2.24
N ASP A 949 20.33 35.09 -1.70
CA ASP A 949 21.69 34.90 -2.19
C ASP A 949 21.71 34.29 -3.59
N ASP A 950 20.90 33.25 -3.83
CA ASP A 950 20.74 32.56 -5.11
C ASP A 950 20.30 33.53 -6.22
N MET A 951 19.20 34.25 -5.99
CA MET A 951 18.66 35.23 -6.96
C MET A 951 19.58 36.42 -7.19
N GLN A 952 20.36 36.84 -6.19
CA GLN A 952 21.35 37.93 -6.37
C GLN A 952 22.60 37.45 -7.11
N SER A 953 22.94 36.17 -7.01
CA SER A 953 24.11 35.59 -7.67
C SER A 953 23.90 35.33 -9.17
N SER A 954 22.65 35.08 -9.58
CA SER A 954 22.29 34.83 -10.98
C SER A 954 22.25 36.12 -11.82
N ASP A 955 22.85 36.08 -13.01
CA ASP A 955 22.77 37.13 -14.01
C ASP A 955 21.83 36.83 -15.18
N ALA A 956 20.99 35.79 -15.03
CA ALA A 956 19.93 35.43 -15.96
C ALA A 956 18.98 36.61 -16.23
N ASP A 957 18.54 36.72 -17.49
CA ASP A 957 17.62 37.76 -17.91
C ASP A 957 16.23 37.54 -17.32
N TRP A 958 15.80 36.27 -17.21
CA TRP A 958 14.50 35.86 -16.68
C TRP A 958 14.66 35.07 -15.38
N LYS A 959 13.89 35.48 -14.35
CA LYS A 959 13.94 34.87 -13.02
C LYS A 959 12.56 34.44 -12.57
N PHE A 960 12.44 33.15 -12.23
CA PHE A 960 11.18 32.55 -11.80
C PHE A 960 11.31 31.90 -10.43
N VAL A 961 10.18 31.80 -9.74
CA VAL A 961 10.05 30.94 -8.56
C VAL A 961 8.96 29.91 -8.82
N ALA A 962 9.25 28.65 -8.51
CA ALA A 962 8.26 27.58 -8.45
C ALA A 962 8.06 27.18 -6.98
N MET A 963 6.82 27.11 -6.51
CA MET A 963 6.50 26.73 -5.14
C MET A 963 5.14 26.05 -5.08
N HIS A 964 4.86 25.28 -4.03
CA HIS A 964 3.59 24.55 -3.97
C HIS A 964 2.44 25.40 -3.43
N LYS A 965 2.47 25.81 -2.16
CA LYS A 965 1.35 26.54 -1.54
C LYS A 965 1.14 27.90 -2.17
N ALA A 966 0.00 28.06 -2.84
CA ALA A 966 -0.34 29.31 -3.49
C ALA A 966 -0.64 30.44 -2.49
N ILE A 967 0.14 31.52 -2.57
CA ILE A 967 -0.11 32.72 -1.77
C ILE A 967 -1.24 33.56 -2.36
N TYR A 968 -1.63 33.40 -3.61
CA TYR A 968 -2.82 34.06 -4.18
C TYR A 968 -3.72 33.01 -4.83
N SER A 969 -4.89 32.76 -4.25
CA SER A 969 -5.77 31.66 -4.65
C SER A 969 -7.24 31.97 -4.33
N ASN A 970 -8.16 31.46 -5.16
CA ASN A 970 -9.59 31.41 -4.86
C ASN A 970 -10.11 29.99 -4.54
N GLY A 971 -9.21 29.08 -4.19
CA GLY A 971 -9.53 27.74 -3.68
C GLY A 971 -9.86 27.73 -2.20
N SER A 972 -9.74 26.57 -1.56
CA SER A 972 -10.12 26.37 -0.15
C SER A 972 -9.04 26.84 0.83
N HIS A 973 -7.77 26.86 0.42
CA HIS A 973 -6.62 27.08 1.31
C HIS A 973 -6.16 28.55 1.38
N TYR A 974 -6.83 29.47 0.68
CA TYR A 974 -6.45 30.90 0.62
C TYR A 974 -6.27 31.60 1.98
N LYS A 975 -6.90 31.08 3.05
CA LYS A 975 -6.91 31.64 4.41
C LYS A 975 -6.17 30.76 5.44
N ASP A 976 -5.46 29.73 4.98
CA ASP A 976 -4.67 28.91 5.87
C ASP A 976 -3.55 29.74 6.52
N LYS A 977 -3.22 29.40 7.77
CA LYS A 977 -2.38 30.25 8.61
C LYS A 977 -0.97 30.42 8.03
N ASP A 978 -0.39 29.34 7.56
CA ASP A 978 0.90 29.33 6.88
C ASP A 978 0.82 30.05 5.53
N VAL A 979 -0.20 29.80 4.71
CA VAL A 979 -0.42 30.52 3.43
C VAL A 979 -0.44 32.03 3.63
N CYS A 980 -1.14 32.52 4.66
CA CYS A 980 -1.18 33.95 4.98
C CYS A 980 0.18 34.50 5.41
N LYS A 981 0.96 33.72 6.17
CA LYS A 981 2.29 34.11 6.65
C LYS A 981 3.32 34.14 5.54
N ILE A 982 3.33 33.11 4.70
CA ILE A 982 4.16 33.03 3.49
C ILE A 982 3.79 34.19 2.56
N ARG A 983 2.50 34.52 2.40
CA ARG A 983 2.05 35.69 1.61
C ARG A 983 2.64 36.99 2.15
N ASP A 984 2.54 37.24 3.46
CA ASP A 984 3.01 38.48 4.10
C ASP A 984 4.52 38.74 3.87
N GLU A 985 5.29 37.67 3.73
CA GLU A 985 6.72 37.66 3.45
C GLU A 985 7.02 37.78 1.94
N LEU A 986 6.56 36.82 1.15
CA LEU A 986 6.92 36.68 -0.27
C LEU A 986 6.35 37.79 -1.15
N CYS A 987 5.18 38.36 -0.82
CA CYS A 987 4.59 39.45 -1.61
C CYS A 987 5.46 40.71 -1.67
N LYS A 988 6.39 40.86 -0.72
CA LYS A 988 7.38 41.94 -0.67
C LYS A 988 8.70 41.50 -1.30
N LEU A 989 9.10 40.26 -1.04
CA LEU A 989 10.41 39.75 -1.41
C LEU A 989 10.54 39.50 -2.93
N MET A 990 9.54 38.88 -3.56
CA MET A 990 9.65 38.50 -4.99
C MET A 990 9.91 39.70 -5.92
N PRO A 991 9.21 40.85 -5.80
CA PRO A 991 9.50 42.01 -6.64
C PRO A 991 10.88 42.62 -6.34
N GLN A 992 11.35 42.54 -5.08
CA GLN A 992 12.67 43.06 -4.68
C GLN A 992 13.82 42.23 -5.26
N LEU A 993 13.62 40.92 -5.41
CA LEU A 993 14.56 40.02 -6.06
C LEU A 993 14.46 40.06 -7.59
N GLY A 994 13.52 40.84 -8.13
CA GLY A 994 13.32 40.97 -9.57
C GLY A 994 12.69 39.75 -10.21
N ILE A 995 11.94 38.94 -9.44
CA ILE A 995 11.21 37.78 -9.95
C ILE A 995 10.12 38.25 -10.91
N ASP A 996 10.11 37.69 -12.11
CA ASP A 996 9.16 38.05 -13.16
C ASP A 996 7.82 37.35 -12.93
N MET A 997 7.86 36.05 -12.62
CA MET A 997 6.68 35.22 -12.40
C MET A 997 6.91 34.14 -11.33
N VAL A 998 5.85 33.82 -10.60
CA VAL A 998 5.80 32.73 -9.61
C VAL A 998 4.75 31.71 -10.03
N PHE A 999 5.17 30.47 -10.18
CA PHE A 999 4.32 29.31 -10.48
C PHE A 999 3.92 28.61 -9.18
N GLN A 1000 2.64 28.30 -9.02
CA GLN A 1000 2.06 27.75 -7.79
C GLN A 1000 1.12 26.56 -8.05
N GLY A 1001 0.74 25.83 -7.00
CA GLY A 1001 -0.24 24.74 -7.02
C GLY A 1001 -1.14 24.75 -5.77
N HIS A 1002 -1.37 23.58 -5.16
CA HIS A 1002 -2.06 23.34 -3.88
C HIS A 1002 -3.58 23.54 -3.91
N ASP A 1003 -4.04 24.69 -4.40
CA ASP A 1003 -5.46 24.91 -4.65
C ASP A 1003 -5.76 24.57 -6.11
N HIS A 1004 -6.58 23.55 -6.34
CA HIS A 1004 -6.85 22.99 -7.67
C HIS A 1004 -7.81 23.86 -8.51
N VAL A 1005 -7.41 25.13 -8.72
CA VAL A 1005 -8.16 26.20 -9.37
C VAL A 1005 -7.23 27.02 -10.25
N TYR A 1006 -7.77 27.65 -11.29
CA TYR A 1006 -7.00 28.58 -12.12
C TYR A 1006 -7.15 30.03 -11.64
N LEU A 1007 -6.00 30.65 -11.30
CA LEU A 1007 -5.93 32.07 -10.96
C LEU A 1007 -4.62 32.66 -11.45
N ARG A 1008 -4.70 33.85 -12.07
CA ARG A 1008 -3.53 34.67 -12.39
C ARG A 1008 -3.70 36.10 -11.89
N THR A 1009 -2.70 36.61 -11.18
CA THR A 1009 -2.68 38.00 -10.70
C THR A 1009 -2.24 38.97 -11.80
N ASP A 1010 -2.45 40.26 -11.58
CA ASP A 1010 -1.66 41.30 -12.28
C ASP A 1010 -0.22 41.32 -11.70
N ALA A 1011 0.64 42.24 -12.14
CA ALA A 1011 1.93 42.48 -11.49
C ALA A 1011 1.72 43.04 -10.07
N MET A 1012 2.25 42.36 -9.06
CA MET A 1012 2.01 42.69 -7.65
C MET A 1012 3.26 43.23 -6.95
N ILE A 1013 3.08 44.22 -6.06
CA ILE A 1013 4.09 44.73 -5.13
C ILE A 1013 3.46 44.93 -3.75
N ASP A 1014 3.99 44.29 -2.70
CA ASP A 1014 3.51 44.45 -1.31
C ASP A 1014 1.99 44.24 -1.21
N ASN A 1015 1.52 43.13 -1.81
CA ASN A 1015 0.12 42.74 -1.88
C ASN A 1015 -0.79 43.83 -2.51
N LYS A 1016 -0.28 44.56 -3.50
CA LYS A 1016 -1.02 45.58 -4.28
C LYS A 1016 -0.73 45.43 -5.76
N VAL A 1017 -1.75 45.65 -6.57
CA VAL A 1017 -1.63 45.72 -8.04
C VAL A 1017 -0.78 46.93 -8.42
N GLU A 1018 0.27 46.68 -9.20
CA GLU A 1018 1.07 47.71 -9.85
C GLU A 1018 0.38 48.19 -11.13
N SER A 1019 0.45 49.49 -11.43
CA SER A 1019 -0.03 50.00 -12.71
C SER A 1019 1.01 49.75 -13.80
N VAL A 1020 0.71 48.83 -14.72
CA VAL A 1020 1.61 48.49 -15.84
C VAL A 1020 1.09 49.09 -17.16
N THR A 1021 1.99 49.54 -18.02
CA THR A 1021 1.63 49.94 -19.39
C THR A 1021 1.44 48.69 -20.24
N THR A 1022 0.34 48.59 -20.99
CA THR A 1022 0.09 47.44 -21.85
C THR A 1022 0.23 47.77 -23.34
N SER A 1023 0.68 46.78 -24.11
CA SER A 1023 0.70 46.79 -25.57
C SER A 1023 0.14 45.47 -26.12
N THR A 1024 0.23 45.26 -27.43
CA THR A 1024 -0.24 44.04 -28.09
C THR A 1024 0.91 43.46 -28.91
N ALA A 1025 1.05 42.14 -28.90
CA ALA A 1025 2.00 41.40 -29.74
C ALA A 1025 1.34 40.17 -30.36
N GLU A 1026 1.81 39.78 -31.54
CA GLU A 1026 1.44 38.50 -32.17
C GLU A 1026 2.60 37.52 -32.06
N PHE A 1027 2.33 36.30 -31.61
CA PHE A 1027 3.30 35.21 -31.55
C PHE A 1027 2.62 33.89 -31.89
N ASN A 1028 3.23 33.07 -32.74
CA ASN A 1028 2.66 31.81 -33.26
C ASN A 1028 1.19 31.92 -33.75
N GLY A 1029 0.84 33.05 -34.38
CA GLY A 1029 -0.50 33.29 -34.91
C GLY A 1029 -1.57 33.66 -33.87
N LYS A 1030 -1.16 33.97 -32.64
CA LYS A 1030 -2.03 34.38 -31.52
C LYS A 1030 -1.68 35.77 -31.03
N GLU A 1031 -2.70 36.53 -30.62
CA GLU A 1031 -2.55 37.88 -30.07
C GLU A 1031 -2.45 37.85 -28.54
N TYR A 1032 -1.48 38.58 -27.98
CA TYR A 1032 -1.21 38.67 -26.55
C TYR A 1032 -1.32 40.11 -26.06
N THR A 1033 -1.90 40.28 -24.87
CA THR A 1033 -1.76 41.52 -24.10
C THR A 1033 -0.41 41.53 -23.40
N VAL A 1034 0.46 42.46 -23.78
CA VAL A 1034 1.84 42.55 -23.30
C VAL A 1034 1.90 43.54 -22.14
N LYS A 1035 2.46 43.12 -21.01
CA LYS A 1035 2.86 43.98 -19.89
C LYS A 1035 4.26 44.53 -20.15
N GLU A 1036 4.37 45.83 -20.37
CA GLU A 1036 5.64 46.51 -20.70
C GLU A 1036 6.38 46.88 -19.42
N ASN A 1037 7.55 46.27 -19.21
CA ASN A 1037 8.47 46.53 -18.11
C ASN A 1037 7.81 46.53 -16.72
N PRO A 1038 7.07 45.48 -16.33
CA PRO A 1038 6.48 45.41 -15.00
C PRO A 1038 7.57 45.43 -13.93
N VAL A 1039 7.36 46.25 -12.90
CA VAL A 1039 8.25 46.32 -11.73
C VAL A 1039 7.83 45.27 -10.70
N GLY A 1040 6.53 44.93 -10.66
CA GLY A 1040 5.98 43.85 -9.83
C GLY A 1040 6.15 42.45 -10.41
N THR A 1041 5.72 41.45 -9.63
CA THR A 1041 5.78 40.02 -9.96
C THR A 1041 4.38 39.49 -10.28
N VAL A 1042 4.26 38.66 -11.32
CA VAL A 1042 3.00 37.96 -11.64
C VAL A 1042 2.95 36.61 -10.92
N TYR A 1043 1.78 36.22 -10.40
CA TYR A 1043 1.57 34.95 -9.71
C TYR A 1043 0.50 34.16 -10.43
N GLU A 1044 0.71 32.86 -10.59
CA GLU A 1044 -0.20 31.98 -11.31
C GLU A 1044 -0.35 30.63 -10.58
N ILE A 1045 -1.54 30.03 -10.72
CA ILE A 1045 -1.86 28.65 -10.36
C ILE A 1045 -2.47 27.97 -11.59
N SER A 1046 -1.89 26.85 -12.01
CA SER A 1046 -2.28 26.14 -13.22
C SER A 1046 -3.29 25.01 -12.95
N GLY A 1047 -4.35 25.26 -12.18
CA GLY A 1047 -5.42 24.28 -11.97
C GLY A 1047 -4.93 22.97 -11.36
N CYS A 1048 -5.38 21.82 -11.88
CA CYS A 1048 -4.89 20.49 -11.50
C CYS A 1048 -4.59 19.74 -12.80
N SER A 1049 -3.42 19.11 -12.91
CA SER A 1049 -3.04 18.28 -14.05
C SER A 1049 -3.50 16.83 -13.92
N GLY A 1050 -3.87 16.42 -12.70
CA GLY A 1050 -4.53 15.16 -12.40
C GLY A 1050 -6.06 15.27 -12.46
N VAL A 1051 -6.73 14.63 -11.51
CA VAL A 1051 -8.18 14.42 -11.55
C VAL A 1051 -8.95 15.11 -10.41
N LYS A 1052 -8.25 15.75 -9.46
CA LYS A 1052 -8.85 16.31 -8.24
C LYS A 1052 -9.28 17.75 -8.43
N ILE A 1053 -10.50 18.02 -8.87
CA ILE A 1053 -10.89 19.40 -9.16
C ILE A 1053 -11.61 20.04 -7.98
N TYR A 1054 -11.23 21.28 -7.62
CA TYR A 1054 -11.84 22.00 -6.49
C TYR A 1054 -13.00 22.90 -6.92
N ASN A 1055 -13.98 23.02 -6.02
CA ASN A 1055 -15.02 24.04 -6.13
C ASN A 1055 -14.46 25.42 -5.76
N GLN A 1056 -14.51 26.35 -6.72
CA GLN A 1056 -14.03 27.71 -6.50
C GLN A 1056 -14.87 28.48 -5.48
N LYS A 1057 -14.20 29.23 -4.61
CA LYS A 1057 -14.87 30.11 -3.64
C LYS A 1057 -15.29 31.41 -4.31
N ASP A 1058 -16.35 32.02 -3.77
CA ASP A 1058 -16.82 33.34 -4.21
C ASP A 1058 -15.71 34.39 -4.05
N GLU A 1059 -15.45 35.16 -5.11
CA GLU A 1059 -14.39 36.17 -5.18
C GLU A 1059 -14.48 37.20 -4.02
N SER A 1060 -15.68 37.50 -3.53
CA SER A 1060 -15.87 38.45 -2.42
C SER A 1060 -15.28 37.97 -1.09
N LEU A 1061 -14.99 36.68 -0.95
CA LEU A 1061 -14.35 36.12 0.24
C LEU A 1061 -12.84 36.34 0.23
N THR A 1062 -12.21 36.22 -0.94
CA THR A 1062 -10.75 36.32 -1.13
C THR A 1062 -10.28 37.76 -1.28
N ASP A 1063 -11.11 38.63 -1.86
CA ASP A 1063 -10.89 40.09 -1.97
C ASP A 1063 -10.63 40.80 -0.63
N LYS A 1064 -10.97 40.15 0.49
CA LYS A 1064 -10.69 40.65 1.85
C LYS A 1064 -9.21 40.57 2.23
N TYR A 1065 -8.42 39.74 1.54
CA TYR A 1065 -7.04 39.40 1.90
C TYR A 1065 -6.02 39.94 0.92
N PHE A 1066 -6.37 40.05 -0.35
CA PHE A 1066 -5.50 40.58 -1.41
C PHE A 1066 -6.34 41.26 -2.48
N PRO A 1067 -5.79 42.25 -3.21
CA PRO A 1067 -6.53 42.90 -4.28
C PRO A 1067 -6.74 41.93 -5.45
N ARG A 1068 -7.83 42.18 -6.18
CA ARG A 1068 -8.35 41.29 -7.22
C ARG A 1068 -7.26 40.73 -8.15
N ALA A 1069 -7.37 39.43 -8.43
CA ALA A 1069 -6.63 38.77 -9.51
C ALA A 1069 -7.05 39.32 -10.88
N GLU A 1070 -6.16 39.25 -11.87
CA GLU A 1070 -6.44 39.74 -13.23
C GLU A 1070 -7.36 38.77 -13.97
N VAL A 1071 -7.13 37.47 -13.82
CA VAL A 1071 -7.95 36.41 -14.41
C VAL A 1071 -8.26 35.33 -13.37
N ILE A 1072 -9.54 34.98 -13.29
CA ILE A 1072 -10.07 33.83 -12.54
C ILE A 1072 -11.02 33.11 -13.50
N LYS A 1073 -10.90 31.78 -13.60
CA LYS A 1073 -11.73 30.96 -14.47
C LYS A 1073 -12.19 29.72 -13.72
N ASN A 1074 -13.49 29.45 -13.74
CA ASN A 1074 -14.02 28.19 -13.22
C ASN A 1074 -13.68 27.05 -14.18
N VAL A 1075 -12.75 26.19 -13.78
CA VAL A 1075 -12.20 25.10 -14.59
C VAL A 1075 -12.61 23.76 -13.99
N THR A 1076 -13.13 22.88 -14.84
CA THR A 1076 -13.66 21.55 -14.45
C THR A 1076 -13.01 20.42 -15.23
N SER A 1077 -11.83 20.69 -15.80
CA SER A 1077 -11.02 19.73 -16.57
C SER A 1077 -9.56 19.87 -16.14
N SER A 1078 -8.77 18.82 -16.40
CA SER A 1078 -7.33 18.83 -16.16
C SER A 1078 -6.62 19.88 -17.02
N MET A 1079 -5.47 20.38 -16.55
CA MET A 1079 -4.84 21.57 -17.10
C MET A 1079 -3.32 21.48 -17.21
N PHE A 1080 -2.79 22.31 -18.11
CA PHE A 1080 -1.37 22.68 -18.14
C PHE A 1080 -1.23 24.14 -18.61
N SER A 1081 -0.07 24.73 -18.34
CA SER A 1081 0.33 26.02 -18.87
C SER A 1081 1.62 25.91 -19.68
N GLY A 1082 1.71 26.68 -20.76
CA GLY A 1082 2.87 26.76 -21.64
C GLY A 1082 3.51 28.13 -21.56
N VAL A 1083 4.85 28.16 -21.49
CA VAL A 1083 5.64 29.39 -21.45
C VAL A 1083 6.67 29.36 -22.57
N SER A 1084 6.73 30.41 -23.38
CA SER A 1084 7.76 30.59 -24.41
C SER A 1084 8.42 31.95 -24.25
N ILE A 1085 9.75 31.96 -24.19
CA ILE A 1085 10.57 33.15 -24.04
C ILE A 1085 11.38 33.31 -25.31
N VAL A 1086 11.35 34.52 -25.88
CA VAL A 1086 12.15 34.90 -27.05
C VAL A 1086 12.79 36.25 -26.75
N GLY A 1087 14.07 36.22 -26.38
CA GLY A 1087 14.84 37.40 -26.01
C GLY A 1087 14.20 38.16 -24.85
N ASP A 1088 13.62 39.32 -25.19
CA ASP A 1088 13.09 40.30 -24.25
C ASP A 1088 11.60 40.09 -23.91
N THR A 1089 10.93 39.11 -24.53
CA THR A 1089 9.50 38.88 -24.38
C THR A 1089 9.21 37.44 -23.94
N LEU A 1090 8.39 37.30 -22.90
CA LEU A 1090 7.79 36.04 -22.43
C LEU A 1090 6.32 35.99 -22.87
N TYR A 1091 5.89 34.85 -23.37
CA TYR A 1091 4.52 34.50 -23.73
C TYR A 1091 4.03 33.38 -22.83
N PHE A 1092 2.82 33.52 -22.30
CA PHE A 1092 2.18 32.55 -21.42
C PHE A 1092 0.80 32.19 -21.97
N ASP A 1093 0.47 30.91 -21.89
CA ASP A 1093 -0.83 30.37 -22.23
C ASP A 1093 -1.26 29.30 -21.22
N ALA A 1094 -2.56 29.26 -20.89
CA ALA A 1094 -3.14 28.19 -20.08
C ALA A 1094 -4.21 27.42 -20.86
N TYR A 1095 -4.22 26.10 -20.73
CA TYR A 1095 -5.12 25.20 -21.45
C TYR A 1095 -5.82 24.21 -20.51
N THR A 1096 -7.10 24.01 -20.74
CA THR A 1096 -7.79 22.80 -20.28
C THR A 1096 -7.63 21.69 -21.31
N VAL A 1097 -7.66 20.44 -20.86
CA VAL A 1097 -7.52 19.24 -21.69
C VAL A 1097 -8.73 18.33 -21.48
N ASP A 1098 -9.39 17.95 -22.58
CA ASP A 1098 -10.27 16.79 -22.60
C ASP A 1098 -9.40 15.53 -22.76
N THR A 1099 -9.16 14.82 -21.65
CA THR A 1099 -8.25 13.68 -21.63
C THR A 1099 -8.79 12.44 -22.35
N LYS A 1100 -10.04 12.45 -22.82
CA LYS A 1100 -10.60 11.36 -23.63
C LYS A 1100 -10.15 11.43 -25.10
N ASN A 1101 -9.88 12.62 -25.62
CA ASN A 1101 -9.55 12.84 -27.03
C ASN A 1101 -8.32 13.75 -27.27
N GLY A 1102 -7.78 14.37 -26.21
CA GLY A 1102 -6.65 15.30 -26.28
C GLY A 1102 -7.01 16.71 -26.79
N GLU A 1103 -8.29 17.04 -26.95
CA GLU A 1103 -8.70 18.39 -27.36
C GLU A 1103 -8.40 19.41 -26.26
N THR A 1104 -7.89 20.58 -26.65
CA THR A 1104 -7.55 21.65 -25.69
C THR A 1104 -8.38 22.90 -25.90
N GLU A 1105 -8.73 23.57 -24.81
CA GLU A 1105 -9.33 24.91 -24.83
C GLU A 1105 -8.38 25.89 -24.14
N ASN A 1106 -7.98 26.95 -24.87
CA ASN A 1106 -7.18 28.01 -24.28
C ASN A 1106 -8.06 28.93 -23.43
N ILE A 1107 -7.74 29.05 -22.14
CA ILE A 1107 -8.57 29.82 -21.20
C ILE A 1107 -7.97 31.17 -20.79
N ASP A 1108 -6.66 31.36 -20.98
CA ASP A 1108 -5.94 32.60 -20.67
C ASP A 1108 -4.68 32.72 -21.53
N SER A 1109 -4.23 33.96 -21.76
CA SER A 1109 -2.99 34.29 -22.46
C SER A 1109 -2.51 35.70 -22.13
N PHE A 1110 -1.22 35.85 -21.86
CA PHE A 1110 -0.61 37.17 -21.69
C PHE A 1110 0.87 37.13 -22.05
N ALA A 1111 1.50 38.29 -22.14
CA ALA A 1111 2.93 38.40 -22.36
C ALA A 1111 3.55 39.43 -21.42
N ILE A 1112 4.85 39.27 -21.13
CA ILE A 1112 5.68 40.26 -20.45
C ILE A 1112 6.81 40.65 -21.39
N ARG A 1113 7.04 41.95 -21.58
CA ARG A 1113 8.21 42.45 -22.32
C ARG A 1113 9.09 43.29 -21.40
N LYS A 1114 10.40 43.06 -21.42
CA LYS A 1114 11.39 43.76 -20.60
C LYS A 1114 12.40 44.52 -21.46
N ASP A 1115 12.95 45.59 -20.93
CA ASP A 1115 14.15 46.24 -21.44
C ASP A 1115 15.36 45.58 -20.80
N LEU A 1116 15.93 44.56 -21.46
CA LEU A 1116 17.10 43.83 -20.99
C LEU A 1116 18.37 44.69 -20.89
N SER A 1117 18.38 45.91 -21.46
CA SER A 1117 19.50 46.85 -21.29
C SER A 1117 19.52 47.48 -19.88
N ILE A 1118 18.37 47.48 -19.21
CA ILE A 1118 18.23 47.90 -17.82
C ILE A 1118 18.40 46.66 -16.95
N LYS A 1119 19.63 46.38 -16.52
CA LYS A 1119 19.83 45.43 -15.42
C LYS A 1119 19.07 45.96 -14.21
N LYS A 1120 17.94 45.33 -13.84
CA LYS A 1120 17.27 45.56 -12.55
C LYS A 1120 18.37 45.46 -11.50
N GLY A 1121 18.74 46.58 -10.90
CA GLY A 1121 19.92 46.64 -10.06
C GLY A 1121 19.80 45.64 -8.93
N THR A 1122 20.88 44.91 -8.63
CA THR A 1122 21.11 44.19 -7.37
C THR A 1122 21.12 45.10 -6.14
N GLY A 1123 20.73 46.36 -6.30
CA GLY A 1123 20.58 47.33 -5.23
C GLY A 1123 19.19 47.24 -4.65
N VAL A 1124 19.08 46.60 -3.48
CA VAL A 1124 18.08 46.97 -2.47
C VAL A 1124 17.90 48.49 -2.53
N ASN A 1125 16.76 48.97 -3.00
CA ASN A 1125 16.49 50.41 -3.03
C ASN A 1125 16.53 50.92 -1.58
N PRO A 1126 17.52 51.74 -1.17
CA PRO A 1126 17.68 52.14 0.22
C PRO A 1126 16.73 53.31 0.50
N SER A 1127 15.47 53.01 0.76
CA SER A 1127 14.58 53.94 1.46
C SER A 1127 13.72 53.29 2.54
N ILE A 1128 14.06 52.06 2.96
CA ILE A 1128 13.71 51.61 4.30
C ILE A 1128 14.72 52.27 5.25
N ASP A 1129 14.27 53.35 5.87
CA ASP A 1129 14.98 54.11 6.88
C ASP A 1129 15.24 53.22 8.11
N TRP A 1130 16.36 52.51 8.11
CA TRP A 1130 16.83 51.70 9.23
C TRP A 1130 17.01 52.52 10.52
N MET A 1131 17.19 53.85 10.44
CA MET A 1131 17.17 54.72 11.63
C MET A 1131 15.77 54.90 12.22
N LYS A 1132 14.71 54.73 11.42
CA LYS A 1132 13.32 54.74 11.90
C LYS A 1132 12.99 53.48 12.70
N ILE A 1133 13.52 52.33 12.28
CA ILE A 1133 13.42 51.06 13.04
C ILE A 1133 14.32 51.11 14.29
N PHE A 1134 15.51 51.72 14.21
CA PHE A 1134 16.38 51.92 15.40
C PHE A 1134 15.78 52.90 16.43
N SER A 1135 15.01 53.90 15.99
CA SER A 1135 14.32 54.84 16.90
C SER A 1135 13.09 54.24 17.59
N GLN A 1136 12.49 53.18 17.03
CA GLN A 1136 11.41 52.44 17.68
C GLN A 1136 11.94 51.41 18.69
N VAL A 1137 13.18 50.94 18.54
CA VAL A 1137 13.84 50.07 19.53
C VAL A 1137 14.26 50.83 20.80
N ILE A 1138 14.60 52.13 20.70
CA ILE A 1138 14.87 52.97 21.88
C ILE A 1138 13.59 53.39 22.63
N ALA A 1139 12.43 53.37 21.97
CA ALA A 1139 11.13 53.57 22.62
C ALA A 1139 10.64 52.34 23.41
N VAL A 1140 11.28 51.18 23.24
CA VAL A 1140 10.94 49.92 23.93
C VAL A 1140 11.82 49.65 25.17
N VAL A 1141 12.93 50.38 25.35
CA VAL A 1141 13.82 50.19 26.52
C VAL A 1141 13.31 50.90 27.81
N LEU A 1142 12.42 51.89 27.70
CA LEU A 1142 11.76 52.50 28.87
C LEU A 1142 10.59 51.64 29.43
N PRO A 1143 9.82 50.91 28.61
CA PRO A 1143 8.92 49.86 29.08
C PRO A 1143 9.61 48.70 29.79
N ILE A 1144 10.84 48.32 29.43
CA ILE A 1144 11.56 47.19 30.07
C ILE A 1144 11.91 47.47 31.54
N ILE A 1145 12.18 48.73 31.93
CA ILE A 1145 12.34 49.13 33.33
C ILE A 1145 10.99 49.11 34.07
N LYS A 1146 9.88 49.36 33.36
CA LYS A 1146 8.51 49.20 33.90
C LYS A 1146 8.10 47.73 34.01
N SER A 1147 8.53 46.86 33.09
CA SER A 1147 8.29 45.42 33.10
C SER A 1147 9.11 44.69 34.16
N ILE A 1148 10.30 45.18 34.54
CA ILE A 1148 11.05 44.64 35.69
C ILE A 1148 10.35 45.01 37.03
N ILE A 1149 9.69 46.17 37.09
CA ILE A 1149 8.89 46.57 38.26
C ILE A 1149 7.51 45.87 38.27
N SER A 1150 6.92 45.58 37.10
CA SER A 1150 5.71 44.75 36.97
C SER A 1150 6.00 43.29 37.27
N TRP A 1151 7.14 42.73 36.82
CA TRP A 1151 7.55 41.35 37.10
C TRP A 1151 7.76 41.09 38.59
N VAL A 1152 8.23 42.07 39.38
CA VAL A 1152 8.31 41.96 40.85
C VAL A 1152 6.93 42.02 41.53
N PHE A 1153 5.93 42.67 40.91
CA PHE A 1153 4.54 42.67 41.37
C PHE A 1153 3.73 41.45 40.86
N ASP A 1154 4.05 40.94 39.67
CA ASP A 1154 3.40 39.81 39.02
C ASP A 1154 3.96 38.46 39.49
N PHE A 1155 5.22 38.40 39.92
CA PHE A 1155 5.78 37.28 40.68
C PHE A 1155 5.10 37.09 42.05
N VAL A 1156 4.44 38.14 42.57
CA VAL A 1156 3.61 38.09 43.78
C VAL A 1156 2.14 37.76 43.45
N SER A 1157 1.69 37.95 42.20
CA SER A 1157 0.32 37.65 41.76
C SER A 1157 0.15 36.28 41.07
N SER A 1158 1.22 35.69 40.52
CA SER A 1158 1.18 34.43 39.75
C SER A 1158 1.19 33.14 40.58
N LYS A 1159 0.80 33.19 41.86
CA LYS A 1159 0.38 31.99 42.63
C LYS A 1159 -1.13 31.79 42.67
N MET A 1160 -1.87 32.65 41.98
CA MET A 1160 -3.27 32.43 41.63
C MET A 1160 -3.35 32.64 40.12
N TRP A 1161 -3.25 31.53 39.38
CA TRP A 1161 -4.07 31.14 38.23
C TRP A 1161 -3.36 30.11 37.38
#